data_AF-A0A936D9Z9-F1
#
_entry.id   AF-A0A936D9Z9-F1
#
_cell.length_a   1.000
_cell.length_b   1.000
_cell.length_c   1.000
_cell.angle_alpha   90.00
_cell.angle_beta   90.00
_cell.angle_gamma   90.00
#
_symmetry.space_group_name_H-M   'P 1'
#
loop_
_entity.id
_entity.type
_entity.pdbx_description
1 polymer ?
#
loop_
_entity_poly.entity_id
_entity_poly.type
_entity_poly.pdbx_seq_one_letter_code
_entity_poly.pdbx_strand_id
1 'polypeptide(L)'
;MSGLWTHVNREKPKAPVRPPLAPWRSASRGLRARALALGLVAVLGASACGRPEPRGPATVVVVLVDAKGKRLPFDPEALRARRAREAVDAVAKKSVALSIEMALLPEETEAREAYVADALEALARGLDAEKRRNIEAFELGTGNLTEVAFRFDPVARNVSAKLSDDGTKLVVGTSRPGTPPVTSEDYAYLFRKRADERRRARYASKRADEVPPNEREAYFLSLADSSDAPREERARLAFFADRTLSMLDLYALTERDRSPLSAKVRHTLVSSGGDVLRDAAFHHAAIFTSAPADSSLRRAEAAYSAFLRREEPKMTEEDALGTARMAFLRASRGDEPTRYALPSFDRLGYAVDVLSAYRRAGQTRDAATPKVHAVVCPEERVRQGNRIATSRSGHCGEELYAMAREDEAARKALVAYAKREDDVTFAKLLFARIAHGPRREGRVFAALGDVLDARMFPVALTAVADALEGSGDAAFVSEARTFVRAHPERRGDVAYLVARALTHRDAEDVFTRFDELFGEKLTLQDYERFLSYGDEAVASTPEIFPALAESTRGLPRMRAFTGKLGGYLDRAGDRHIVGPDATYADLKTRLCDDDDAAGIAEVARAFAERRRSHPGEVLTDIFSDPCPKRAPSDPIKTRKPKPGASPPLPTGKTTPAKPRAPRQPDLKDPFRP
;
A
#
# COMPACT_ATOMS: atom_id res chain seq x y z
N MET A 1 -28.96 -36.25 13.58
CA MET A 1 -29.44 -37.63 13.83
C MET A 1 -28.39 -38.60 13.30
N SER A 2 -28.34 -39.83 13.85
CA SER A 2 -27.26 -40.85 13.72
C SER A 2 -25.83 -40.36 14.08
N GLY A 3 -25.03 -41.02 14.93
CA GLY A 3 -25.29 -42.18 15.81
C GLY A 3 -24.21 -43.27 15.71
N LEU A 4 -23.78 -43.76 16.90
CA LEU A 4 -22.81 -44.85 17.15
C LEU A 4 -21.32 -44.46 16.97
N TRP A 5 -20.34 -44.94 17.78
CA TRP A 5 -20.43 -45.72 19.04
C TRP A 5 -19.26 -45.56 20.05
N THR A 6 -19.23 -46.51 20.99
CA THR A 6 -18.38 -46.81 22.17
C THR A 6 -16.94 -47.27 21.82
N HIS A 7 -15.92 -47.16 22.70
CA HIS A 7 -15.81 -47.90 23.98
C HIS A 7 -14.98 -47.21 25.08
N VAL A 8 -15.37 -47.50 26.33
CA VAL A 8 -14.74 -47.07 27.59
C VAL A 8 -13.90 -48.21 28.18
N ASN A 9 -12.79 -47.88 28.86
CA ASN A 9 -12.34 -48.71 29.98
C ASN A 9 -11.74 -47.89 31.14
N ARG A 10 -12.17 -48.24 32.35
CA ARG A 10 -11.80 -47.73 33.69
C ARG A 10 -10.48 -48.38 34.16
N GLU A 11 -9.78 -48.03 35.25
CA GLU A 11 -9.71 -46.91 36.21
C GLU A 11 -8.45 -47.19 37.07
N LYS A 12 -7.71 -46.16 37.53
CA LYS A 12 -7.49 -45.85 38.98
C LYS A 12 -6.39 -44.79 39.19
N PRO A 13 -6.44 -44.03 40.31
CA PRO A 13 -5.75 -42.74 40.42
C PRO A 13 -4.41 -42.78 41.17
N LYS A 14 -3.58 -41.75 40.96
CA LYS A 14 -2.54 -41.32 41.91
C LYS A 14 -2.59 -39.81 42.12
N ALA A 15 -2.41 -39.40 43.37
CA ALA A 15 -2.56 -38.03 43.88
C ALA A 15 -1.26 -37.20 43.70
N PRO A 16 -1.26 -35.88 43.99
CA PRO A 16 -0.29 -34.93 43.42
C PRO A 16 1.05 -34.85 44.17
N VAL A 17 2.10 -34.44 43.45
CA VAL A 17 3.44 -34.20 44.02
C VAL A 17 3.81 -32.72 43.89
N ARG A 18 4.03 -32.07 45.04
CA ARG A 18 4.71 -30.76 45.14
C ARG A 18 6.23 -30.95 44.99
N PRO A 19 6.98 -30.03 44.37
CA PRO A 19 8.43 -29.97 44.55
C PRO A 19 8.80 -29.38 45.93
N PRO A 20 9.90 -29.81 46.56
CA PRO A 20 10.26 -29.44 47.93
C PRO A 20 11.17 -28.20 48.03
N LEU A 21 11.30 -27.70 49.27
CA LEU A 21 12.27 -26.69 49.69
C LEU A 21 13.72 -27.24 49.71
N ALA A 22 14.70 -26.33 49.63
CA ALA A 22 16.14 -26.60 49.70
C ALA A 22 16.60 -27.22 51.05
N PRO A 23 17.88 -27.66 51.18
CA PRO A 23 18.81 -26.78 51.92
C PRO A 23 20.33 -26.91 51.63
N TRP A 24 21.07 -25.80 51.84
CA TRP A 24 22.38 -25.67 52.57
C TRP A 24 23.61 -26.47 52.06
N ARG A 25 24.87 -25.97 52.04
CA ARG A 25 25.79 -25.30 53.01
C ARG A 25 27.04 -24.83 52.19
N SER A 26 28.06 -24.09 52.63
CA SER A 26 28.51 -23.42 53.88
C SER A 26 29.65 -22.45 53.47
N ALA A 27 29.92 -21.32 54.15
CA ALA A 27 30.69 -21.20 55.40
C ALA A 27 30.53 -19.75 55.94
N SER A 28 30.11 -19.44 57.17
CA SER A 28 30.74 -19.68 58.51
C SER A 28 31.98 -18.80 58.77
N ARG A 29 32.18 -18.04 59.87
CA ARG A 29 31.45 -17.76 61.15
C ARG A 29 31.86 -16.33 61.60
N GLY A 30 31.02 -15.56 62.31
CA GLY A 30 31.09 -15.40 63.79
C GLY A 30 31.67 -14.02 64.18
N LEU A 31 31.39 -13.35 65.31
CA LEU A 31 30.59 -13.65 66.52
C LEU A 31 30.00 -12.33 67.11
N ARG A 32 28.77 -12.39 67.68
CA ARG A 32 28.27 -11.85 69.00
C ARG A 32 28.91 -10.56 69.63
N ALA A 33 28.21 -9.64 70.31
CA ALA A 33 26.92 -9.66 71.05
C ALA A 33 26.36 -8.23 71.38
N ARG A 34 25.12 -8.15 71.91
CA ARG A 34 24.51 -7.25 72.96
C ARG A 34 25.04 -5.78 73.12
N ALA A 35 24.28 -4.73 73.45
CA ALA A 35 22.95 -4.49 74.07
C ALA A 35 22.41 -3.09 73.60
N LEU A 36 21.10 -2.81 73.47
CA LEU A 36 20.13 -2.32 74.47
C LEU A 36 20.42 -0.92 75.09
N ALA A 37 19.39 -0.05 75.06
CA ALA A 37 19.14 1.18 75.85
C ALA A 37 19.46 2.58 75.27
N LEU A 38 18.37 3.36 75.10
CA LEU A 38 18.13 4.75 75.54
C LEU A 38 19.33 5.68 75.91
N GLY A 39 19.31 6.91 75.40
CA GLY A 39 20.13 8.01 75.93
C GLY A 39 19.80 9.38 75.29
N LEU A 40 19.28 10.31 76.08
CA LEU A 40 18.96 11.70 75.70
C LEU A 40 20.12 12.66 76.10
N VAL A 41 20.33 13.73 75.32
CA VAL A 41 20.98 15.01 75.71
C VAL A 41 22.50 15.06 76.01
N ALA A 42 23.24 15.79 75.15
CA ALA A 42 24.21 16.89 75.46
C ALA A 42 24.98 17.23 74.15
N VAL A 43 24.81 18.38 73.49
CA VAL A 43 25.28 19.74 73.83
C VAL A 43 26.82 19.90 73.83
N LEU A 44 27.32 20.51 72.74
CA LEU A 44 28.56 21.31 72.58
C LEU A 44 29.94 20.70 72.93
N GLY A 45 30.82 20.58 71.92
CA GLY A 45 32.27 20.39 72.11
C GLY A 45 33.01 20.02 70.82
N ALA A 46 33.81 20.94 70.28
CA ALA A 46 34.62 20.82 69.06
C ALA A 46 35.60 19.59 69.04
N SER A 47 36.12 19.07 67.91
CA SER A 47 36.57 19.72 66.66
C SER A 47 36.79 18.72 65.50
N ALA A 48 36.94 19.26 64.28
CA ALA A 48 37.83 18.76 63.20
C ALA A 48 37.60 17.34 62.59
N CYS A 49 36.75 17.28 61.54
CA CYS A 49 37.09 16.77 60.19
C CYS A 49 35.82 16.58 59.33
N GLY A 50 34.98 17.63 59.24
CA GLY A 50 33.84 17.65 58.33
C GLY A 50 34.27 17.99 56.90
N ARG A 51 33.96 17.11 55.93
CA ARG A 51 33.87 17.50 54.52
C ARG A 51 32.80 18.59 54.39
N PRO A 52 32.96 19.59 53.50
CA PRO A 52 31.91 20.57 53.27
C PRO A 52 30.66 19.85 52.74
N GLU A 53 29.54 20.03 53.43
CA GLU A 53 28.22 19.67 52.89
C GLU A 53 27.99 20.44 51.58
N PRO A 54 27.30 19.84 50.59
CA PRO A 54 26.89 20.57 49.41
C PRO A 54 25.91 21.66 49.83
N ARG A 55 26.35 22.92 49.78
CA ARG A 55 25.46 24.08 49.90
C ARG A 55 24.34 23.92 48.88
N GLY A 56 23.09 23.82 49.36
CA GLY A 56 21.92 23.84 48.48
C GLY A 56 21.96 25.07 47.59
N PRO A 57 21.49 24.98 46.32
CA PRO A 57 21.62 26.07 45.36
C PRO A 57 20.96 27.34 45.90
N ALA A 58 21.74 28.42 45.95
CA ALA A 58 21.28 29.73 46.37
C ALA A 58 20.17 30.21 45.42
N THR A 59 18.93 30.02 45.86
CA THR A 59 17.76 30.38 45.08
C THR A 59 17.51 31.87 45.26
N VAL A 60 17.81 32.67 44.23
CA VAL A 60 17.34 34.06 44.22
C VAL A 60 15.84 34.02 43.97
N VAL A 61 15.09 34.16 45.07
CA VAL A 61 13.72 34.65 45.00
C VAL A 61 13.86 36.13 44.66
N VAL A 62 13.49 36.51 43.43
CA VAL A 62 13.33 37.93 43.09
C VAL A 62 12.02 38.40 43.74
N VAL A 63 12.05 38.56 45.06
CA VAL A 63 11.22 39.57 45.70
C VAL A 63 11.73 40.88 45.11
N LEU A 64 10.86 41.62 44.41
CA LEU A 64 11.10 43.03 44.12
C LEU A 64 11.02 43.79 45.45
N VAL A 65 12.05 43.64 46.28
CA VAL A 65 12.21 44.40 47.51
C VAL A 65 12.26 45.86 47.09
N ASP A 66 11.37 46.67 47.67
CA ASP A 66 11.38 48.11 47.44
C ASP A 66 12.59 48.72 48.16
N ALA A 67 13.76 48.57 47.52
CA ALA A 67 15.04 48.77 48.15
C ALA A 67 15.25 50.25 48.49
N LYS A 68 15.28 50.55 49.79
CA LYS A 68 15.76 51.83 50.32
C LYS A 68 17.30 51.91 50.22
N GLY A 69 17.80 51.90 48.99
CA GLY A 69 19.16 52.31 48.61
C GLY A 69 19.06 53.55 47.72
N LYS A 70 20.10 54.40 47.66
CA LYS A 70 20.08 55.68 46.94
C LYS A 70 19.71 55.49 45.47
N ARG A 71 18.45 55.77 45.12
CA ARG A 71 17.91 55.69 43.76
C ARG A 71 18.51 56.78 42.87
N LEU A 72 18.91 56.43 41.65
CA LEU A 72 18.80 57.36 40.53
C LEU A 72 17.29 57.63 40.31
N PRO A 73 16.88 58.87 40.00
CA PRO A 73 15.45 59.22 39.94
C PRO A 73 14.69 58.57 38.79
N PHE A 74 15.39 57.96 37.84
CA PHE A 74 14.85 57.13 36.77
C PHE A 74 15.70 55.88 36.61
N ASP A 75 15.07 54.72 36.79
CA ASP A 75 15.61 53.40 36.44
C ASP A 75 14.61 52.80 35.43
N PRO A 76 14.94 52.84 34.12
CA PRO A 76 14.00 52.44 33.08
C PRO A 76 13.77 50.92 33.05
N GLU A 77 14.78 50.10 33.36
CA GLU A 77 14.67 48.64 33.31
C GLU A 77 13.95 48.08 34.55
N ALA A 78 14.19 48.62 35.75
CA ALA A 78 13.39 48.26 36.92
C ALA A 78 11.91 48.67 36.76
N LEU A 79 11.63 49.81 36.09
CA LEU A 79 10.26 50.20 35.74
C LEU A 79 9.65 49.27 34.67
N ARG A 80 10.43 48.84 33.68
CA ARG A 80 10.03 47.88 32.65
C ARG A 80 9.69 46.52 33.25
N ALA A 81 10.54 45.98 34.12
CA ALA A 81 10.30 44.74 34.85
C ALA A 81 9.05 44.81 35.75
N ARG A 82 8.82 45.94 36.44
CA ARG A 82 7.57 46.16 37.22
C ARG A 82 6.33 46.13 36.33
N ARG A 83 6.33 46.85 35.20
CA ARG A 83 5.21 46.85 34.23
C ARG A 83 4.99 45.48 33.60
N ALA A 84 6.06 44.76 33.26
CA ALA A 84 5.98 43.41 32.73
C ALA A 84 5.38 42.44 33.76
N ARG A 85 5.74 42.60 35.05
CA ARG A 85 5.13 41.86 36.16
C ARG A 85 3.65 42.20 36.34
N GLU A 86 3.27 43.47 36.34
CA GLU A 86 1.88 43.90 36.38
C GLU A 86 1.07 43.31 35.22
N ALA A 87 1.66 43.22 34.02
CA ALA A 87 1.05 42.58 32.86
C ALA A 87 0.86 41.05 33.05
N VAL A 88 1.86 40.33 33.58
CA VAL A 88 1.71 38.90 33.93
C VAL A 88 0.56 38.71 34.93
N ASP A 89 0.58 39.47 36.02
CA ASP A 89 -0.39 39.32 37.12
C ASP A 89 -1.82 39.73 36.67
N ALA A 90 -1.95 40.74 35.81
CA ALA A 90 -3.22 41.16 35.21
C ALA A 90 -3.77 40.16 34.18
N VAL A 91 -2.92 39.54 33.36
CA VAL A 91 -3.34 38.50 32.41
C VAL A 91 -3.78 37.25 33.17
N ALA A 92 -2.97 36.77 34.12
CA ALA A 92 -3.19 35.59 34.94
C ALA A 92 -4.28 35.76 36.03
N LYS A 93 -4.72 37.00 36.30
CA LYS A 93 -5.67 37.39 37.37
C LYS A 93 -5.20 37.08 38.80
N LYS A 94 -3.89 36.88 39.01
CA LYS A 94 -3.26 36.58 40.31
C LYS A 94 -1.74 36.73 40.19
N SER A 95 -1.05 36.80 41.34
CA SER A 95 0.41 36.95 41.32
C SER A 95 1.16 35.64 41.09
N VAL A 96 2.08 35.62 40.13
CA VAL A 96 2.88 34.44 39.75
C VAL A 96 4.37 34.70 39.99
N ALA A 97 4.94 34.21 41.09
CA ALA A 97 6.35 34.41 41.46
C ALA A 97 7.31 34.00 40.33
N LEU A 98 8.41 34.75 40.18
CA LEU A 98 9.48 34.43 39.23
C LEU A 98 10.76 34.14 40.01
N SER A 99 11.32 32.95 39.82
CA SER A 99 12.63 32.55 40.34
C SER A 99 13.57 32.32 39.18
N ILE A 100 14.80 32.81 39.27
CA ILE A 100 15.85 32.58 38.27
C ILE A 100 17.12 32.17 39.01
N GLU A 101 17.69 31.04 38.61
CA GLU A 101 18.96 30.55 39.14
C GLU A 101 20.12 31.50 38.75
N MET A 102 20.98 31.83 39.72
CA MET A 102 22.05 32.82 39.53
C MET A 102 22.97 32.52 38.35
N ALA A 103 23.20 31.23 38.04
CA ALA A 103 24.04 30.78 36.93
C ALA A 103 23.53 31.20 35.53
N LEU A 104 22.28 31.67 35.42
CA LEU A 104 21.69 32.15 34.16
C LEU A 104 21.79 33.67 33.98
N LEU A 105 21.97 34.39 35.08
CA LEU A 105 21.92 35.85 35.11
C LEU A 105 23.27 36.45 34.67
N PRO A 106 23.27 37.51 33.84
CA PRO A 106 24.46 38.32 33.60
C PRO A 106 25.12 38.82 34.90
N GLU A 107 26.44 39.03 34.84
CA GLU A 107 27.22 39.62 35.94
C GLU A 107 26.87 41.10 36.14
N GLU A 108 26.69 41.84 35.03
CA GLU A 108 26.28 43.24 35.00
C GLU A 108 24.83 43.44 35.46
N THR A 109 24.60 44.45 36.31
CA THR A 109 23.27 44.73 36.88
C THR A 109 22.22 45.10 35.84
N GLU A 110 22.57 45.99 34.90
CA GLU A 110 21.64 46.45 33.85
C GLU A 110 21.22 45.30 32.92
N ALA A 111 22.18 44.47 32.49
CA ALA A 111 21.91 43.27 31.70
C ALA A 111 21.07 42.23 32.46
N ARG A 112 21.25 42.13 33.79
CA ARG A 112 20.44 41.26 34.66
C ARG A 112 18.99 41.75 34.77
N GLU A 113 18.78 43.06 34.87
CA GLU A 113 17.44 43.66 34.96
C GLU A 113 16.71 43.56 33.62
N ALA A 114 17.40 43.82 32.50
CA ALA A 114 16.87 43.59 31.16
C ALA A 114 16.48 42.11 30.93
N TYR A 115 17.30 41.16 31.37
CA TYR A 115 16.97 39.72 31.30
C TYR A 115 15.68 39.37 32.06
N VAL A 116 15.49 39.94 33.26
CA VAL A 116 14.27 39.75 34.06
C VAL A 116 13.06 40.39 33.39
N ALA A 117 13.22 41.59 32.83
CA ALA A 117 12.16 42.29 32.09
C ALA A 117 11.72 41.50 30.85
N ASP A 118 12.67 41.06 30.02
CA ASP A 118 12.38 40.27 28.81
C ASP A 118 11.70 38.93 29.14
N ALA A 119 12.14 38.24 30.19
CA ALA A 119 11.52 36.98 30.63
C ALA A 119 10.07 37.17 31.10
N LEU A 120 9.77 38.28 31.80
CA LEU A 120 8.42 38.66 32.20
C LEU A 120 7.56 39.09 31.00
N GLU A 121 8.11 39.84 30.06
CA GLU A 121 7.39 40.24 28.83
C GLU A 121 7.08 39.03 27.95
N ALA A 122 8.00 38.09 27.77
CA ALA A 122 7.78 36.85 27.04
C ALA A 122 6.68 35.99 27.70
N LEU A 123 6.68 35.89 29.03
CA LEU A 123 5.63 35.23 29.81
C LEU A 123 4.28 35.94 29.64
N ALA A 124 4.20 37.26 29.79
CA ALA A 124 2.97 38.03 29.62
C ALA A 124 2.39 37.88 28.20
N ARG A 125 3.23 37.98 27.16
CA ARG A 125 2.82 37.80 25.76
C ARG A 125 2.37 36.36 25.48
N GLY A 126 3.05 35.36 26.03
CA GLY A 126 2.65 33.95 25.89
C GLY A 126 1.32 33.63 26.56
N LEU A 127 1.12 34.14 27.79
CA LEU A 127 -0.12 34.05 28.53
C LEU A 127 -1.29 34.73 27.79
N ASP A 128 -1.10 35.95 27.28
CA ASP A 128 -2.16 36.67 26.56
C ASP A 128 -2.45 36.06 25.19
N ALA A 129 -1.42 35.57 24.47
CA ALA A 129 -1.60 34.83 23.23
C ALA A 129 -2.42 33.54 23.45
N GLU A 130 -2.13 32.78 24.50
CA GLU A 130 -2.89 31.56 24.81
C GLU A 130 -4.31 31.88 25.28
N LYS A 131 -4.49 32.92 26.12
CA LYS A 131 -5.81 33.41 26.54
C LYS A 131 -6.71 33.80 25.35
N ARG A 132 -6.14 34.39 24.30
CA ARG A 132 -6.85 34.73 23.05
C ARG A 132 -7.11 33.52 22.15
N ARG A 133 -6.23 32.51 22.15
CA ARG A 133 -6.29 31.33 21.27
C ARG A 133 -7.15 30.20 21.85
N ASN A 134 -7.02 29.91 23.13
CA ASN A 134 -7.68 28.81 23.83
C ASN A 134 -7.83 29.13 25.33
N ILE A 135 -8.97 29.73 25.68
CA ILE A 135 -9.26 30.14 27.06
C ILE A 135 -9.33 28.95 28.04
N GLU A 136 -9.74 27.76 27.60
CA GLU A 136 -9.74 26.55 28.44
C GLU A 136 -8.31 26.16 28.82
N ALA A 137 -7.39 26.09 27.85
CA ALA A 137 -6.00 25.76 28.12
C ALA A 137 -5.30 26.83 28.97
N PHE A 138 -5.64 28.10 28.74
CA PHE A 138 -5.19 29.20 29.59
C PHE A 138 -5.66 29.03 31.04
N GLU A 139 -6.95 28.83 31.29
CA GLU A 139 -7.49 28.70 32.66
C GLU A 139 -7.02 27.42 33.36
N LEU A 140 -6.90 26.30 32.64
CA LEU A 140 -6.39 25.03 33.18
C LEU A 140 -4.88 25.08 33.47
N GLY A 141 -4.10 25.73 32.60
CA GLY A 141 -2.65 25.85 32.71
C GLY A 141 -2.19 26.90 33.72
N THR A 142 -2.96 27.98 33.88
CA THR A 142 -2.64 29.07 34.81
C THR A 142 -3.36 28.96 36.16
N GLY A 143 -4.50 28.26 36.25
CA GLY A 143 -5.40 28.27 37.42
C GLY A 143 -4.72 27.97 38.76
N ASN A 144 -3.77 27.03 38.79
CA ASN A 144 -2.97 26.71 39.99
C ASN A 144 -1.56 27.33 40.01
N LEU A 145 -1.05 27.86 38.89
CA LEU A 145 0.31 28.37 38.78
C LEU A 145 0.58 29.51 39.79
N THR A 146 1.57 29.33 40.65
CA THR A 146 2.04 30.33 41.62
C THR A 146 3.50 30.72 41.41
N GLU A 147 4.27 29.92 40.67
CA GLU A 147 5.69 30.17 40.42
C GLU A 147 6.14 29.71 39.01
N VAL A 148 6.99 30.50 38.36
CA VAL A 148 7.83 30.11 37.22
C VAL A 148 9.29 30.17 37.67
N ALA A 149 10.04 29.08 37.47
CA ALA A 149 11.40 28.92 37.97
C ALA A 149 12.37 28.53 36.85
N PHE A 150 13.28 29.44 36.48
CA PHE A 150 14.36 29.19 35.53
C PHE A 150 15.55 28.54 36.24
N ARG A 151 16.05 27.44 35.67
CA ARG A 151 17.18 26.66 36.19
C ARG A 151 18.22 26.40 35.12
N PHE A 152 19.48 26.36 35.54
CA PHE A 152 20.58 25.99 34.67
C PHE A 152 20.62 24.48 34.50
N ASP A 153 20.53 24.03 33.25
CA ASP A 153 20.71 22.64 32.86
C ASP A 153 21.87 22.57 31.86
N PRO A 154 23.08 22.16 32.29
CA PRO A 154 24.25 22.10 31.42
C PRO A 154 24.17 20.99 30.35
N VAL A 155 23.17 20.10 30.42
CA VAL A 155 22.98 19.00 29.46
C VAL A 155 21.84 19.31 28.48
N ALA A 156 21.04 20.33 28.74
CA ALA A 156 19.96 20.80 27.87
C ALA A 156 20.49 21.32 26.53
N ARG A 157 20.30 20.53 25.46
CA ARG A 157 20.57 20.97 24.07
C ARG A 157 19.57 22.01 23.57
N ASN A 158 18.33 21.89 24.04
CA ASN A 158 17.20 22.78 23.77
C ASN A 158 16.58 23.20 25.11
N VAL A 159 15.81 24.29 25.08
CA VAL A 159 14.95 24.73 26.18
C VAL A 159 14.06 23.56 26.61
N SER A 160 14.05 23.26 27.91
CA SER A 160 13.13 22.28 28.48
C SER A 160 12.22 22.96 29.48
N ALA A 161 11.02 22.41 29.68
CA ALA A 161 10.19 22.84 30.80
C ALA A 161 9.29 21.71 31.31
N LYS A 162 9.07 21.75 32.62
CA LYS A 162 8.33 20.77 33.40
C LYS A 162 7.49 21.50 34.45
N LEU A 163 6.18 21.37 34.35
CA LEU A 163 5.27 21.78 35.42
C LEU A 163 5.31 20.73 36.55
N SER A 164 5.13 21.16 37.79
CA SER A 164 4.89 20.26 38.92
C SER A 164 3.51 19.59 38.83
N ASP A 165 3.35 18.42 39.46
CA ASP A 165 2.15 17.58 39.31
C ASP A 165 0.87 18.26 39.84
N ASP A 166 1.02 19.09 40.88
CA ASP A 166 -0.01 19.96 41.49
C ASP A 166 -0.36 21.20 40.63
N GLY A 167 0.44 21.48 39.61
CA GLY A 167 0.30 22.62 38.70
C GLY A 167 0.75 23.97 39.26
N THR A 168 1.47 24.00 40.39
CA THR A 168 1.84 25.26 41.07
C THR A 168 3.14 25.88 40.55
N LYS A 169 4.09 25.07 40.08
CA LYS A 169 5.44 25.51 39.71
C LYS A 169 5.85 25.06 38.31
N LEU A 170 6.09 26.01 37.41
CA LEU A 170 6.66 25.74 36.08
C LEU A 170 8.18 25.87 36.13
N VAL A 171 8.90 24.76 36.04
CA VAL A 171 10.37 24.75 35.99
C VAL A 171 10.83 24.78 34.53
N VAL A 172 11.65 25.75 34.16
CA VAL A 172 12.28 25.89 32.83
C VAL A 172 13.77 25.58 32.96
N GLY A 173 14.28 24.60 32.21
CA GLY A 173 15.71 24.27 32.13
C GLY A 173 16.38 24.83 30.87
N THR A 174 17.54 25.47 31.04
CA THR A 174 18.33 26.08 29.94
C THR A 174 19.84 25.95 30.16
N SER A 175 20.60 25.78 29.08
CA SER A 175 22.06 25.80 29.06
C SER A 175 22.67 27.15 28.66
N ARG A 176 21.84 28.13 28.26
CA ARG A 176 22.30 29.43 27.72
C ARG A 176 22.24 30.54 28.79
N PRO A 177 23.38 31.06 29.26
CA PRO A 177 23.40 32.26 30.10
C PRO A 177 23.14 33.53 29.25
N GLY A 178 22.61 34.57 29.89
CA GLY A 178 22.58 35.93 29.32
C GLY A 178 21.61 36.21 28.17
N THR A 179 20.82 35.23 27.71
CA THR A 179 19.67 35.47 26.82
C THR A 179 18.41 34.76 27.34
N PRO A 180 17.21 35.38 27.28
CA PRO A 180 15.97 34.73 27.69
C PRO A 180 15.75 33.46 26.85
N PRO A 181 15.69 32.27 27.47
CA PRO A 181 15.64 31.02 26.71
C PRO A 181 14.22 30.68 26.24
N VAL A 182 13.17 31.32 26.77
CA VAL A 182 11.77 30.96 26.52
C VAL A 182 11.09 32.06 25.73
N THR A 183 10.59 31.73 24.54
CA THR A 183 9.73 32.63 23.76
C THR A 183 8.31 32.64 24.30
N SER A 184 7.49 33.60 23.85
CA SER A 184 6.04 33.57 24.11
C SER A 184 5.35 32.30 23.58
N GLU A 185 5.90 31.67 22.52
CA GLU A 185 5.33 30.45 21.94
C GLU A 185 5.64 29.20 22.77
N ASP A 186 6.82 29.15 23.38
CA ASP A 186 7.21 28.07 24.32
C ASP A 186 6.29 28.06 25.54
N TYR A 187 5.99 29.23 26.12
CA TYR A 187 5.01 29.33 27.21
C TYR A 187 3.61 28.87 26.78
N ALA A 188 3.12 29.33 25.62
CA ALA A 188 1.84 28.89 25.08
C ALA A 188 1.80 27.36 24.84
N TYR A 189 2.90 26.76 24.36
CA TYR A 189 3.03 25.30 24.24
C TYR A 189 2.91 24.58 25.58
N LEU A 190 3.54 25.09 26.64
CA LEU A 190 3.52 24.45 27.97
C LEU A 190 2.14 24.47 28.63
N PHE A 191 1.39 25.58 28.49
CA PHE A 191 0.01 25.64 29.00
C PHE A 191 -0.93 24.71 28.24
N ARG A 192 -0.82 24.62 26.91
CA ARG A 192 -1.56 23.63 26.10
C ARG A 192 -1.25 22.21 26.52
N LYS A 193 0.05 21.86 26.64
CA LYS A 193 0.50 20.54 27.09
C LYS A 193 -0.14 20.14 28.44
N ARG A 194 -0.21 21.06 29.41
CA ARG A 194 -0.86 20.80 30.71
C ARG A 194 -2.38 20.59 30.58
N ALA A 195 -3.05 21.37 29.73
CA ALA A 195 -4.47 21.19 29.45
C ALA A 195 -4.72 19.81 28.82
N ASP A 196 -3.88 19.39 27.87
CA ASP A 196 -3.95 18.08 27.23
C ASP A 196 -3.66 16.93 28.20
N GLU A 197 -2.64 17.05 29.07
CA GLU A 197 -2.37 16.10 30.16
C GLU A 197 -3.58 15.96 31.11
N ARG A 198 -4.23 17.08 31.46
CA ARG A 198 -5.40 17.07 32.35
C ARG A 198 -6.65 16.49 31.68
N ARG A 199 -6.89 16.83 30.40
CA ARG A 199 -8.00 16.24 29.61
C ARG A 199 -7.79 14.74 29.44
N ARG A 200 -6.57 14.30 29.12
CA ARG A 200 -6.20 12.87 29.10
C ARG A 200 -6.45 12.20 30.46
N ALA A 201 -5.92 12.73 31.56
CA ALA A 201 -6.14 12.16 32.88
C ALA A 201 -7.63 12.06 33.27
N ARG A 202 -8.45 13.05 32.87
CA ARG A 202 -9.90 13.06 33.09
C ARG A 202 -10.65 12.00 32.27
N TYR A 203 -10.22 11.74 31.04
CA TYR A 203 -10.94 10.89 30.09
C TYR A 203 -10.29 9.54 29.79
N ALA A 204 -9.08 9.24 30.30
CA ALA A 204 -8.32 8.04 29.96
C ALA A 204 -9.05 6.71 30.23
N SER A 205 -9.95 6.68 31.22
CA SER A 205 -10.78 5.51 31.54
C SER A 205 -12.25 5.66 31.13
N LYS A 206 -12.59 6.69 30.34
CA LYS A 206 -13.97 7.00 29.95
C LYS A 206 -14.30 6.42 28.59
N ARG A 207 -15.48 5.80 28.49
CA ARG A 207 -16.10 5.43 27.21
C ARG A 207 -16.84 6.63 26.63
N ALA A 208 -17.07 6.63 25.32
CA ALA A 208 -17.69 7.77 24.63
C ALA A 208 -19.15 8.04 25.07
N ASP A 209 -19.87 7.02 25.50
CA ASP A 209 -21.24 7.08 26.02
C ASP A 209 -21.31 7.57 27.47
N GLU A 210 -20.23 7.42 28.25
CA GLU A 210 -20.10 8.00 29.59
C GLU A 210 -19.80 9.50 29.58
N VAL A 211 -19.48 10.10 28.42
CA VAL A 211 -19.13 11.52 28.29
C VAL A 211 -20.37 12.37 27.95
N PRO A 212 -20.77 13.32 28.82
CA PRO A 212 -21.89 14.22 28.57
C PRO A 212 -21.74 15.02 27.27
N PRO A 213 -22.82 15.34 26.53
CA PRO A 213 -22.74 16.01 25.23
C PRO A 213 -21.91 17.30 25.20
N ASN A 214 -21.95 18.09 26.29
CA ASN A 214 -21.18 19.33 26.45
C ASN A 214 -19.68 19.11 26.69
N GLU A 215 -19.24 17.90 27.01
CA GLU A 215 -17.83 17.55 27.25
C GLU A 215 -17.19 16.78 26.09
N ARG A 216 -17.99 16.36 25.10
CA ARG A 216 -17.53 15.52 23.99
C ARG A 216 -16.46 16.16 23.11
N GLU A 217 -16.42 17.49 23.00
CA GLU A 217 -15.36 18.18 22.26
C GLU A 217 -14.01 18.12 23.00
N ALA A 218 -14.01 18.30 24.33
CA ALA A 218 -12.81 18.11 25.15
C ALA A 218 -12.34 16.64 25.16
N TYR A 219 -13.28 15.69 25.13
CA TYR A 219 -12.98 14.26 24.96
C TYR A 219 -12.38 13.96 23.58
N PHE A 220 -12.97 14.47 22.50
CA PHE A 220 -12.41 14.35 21.14
C PHE A 220 -10.97 14.88 21.06
N LEU A 221 -10.69 16.06 21.63
CA LEU A 221 -9.33 16.62 21.66
C LEU A 221 -8.37 15.72 22.46
N SER A 222 -8.84 15.10 23.56
CA SER A 222 -8.05 14.11 24.31
C SER A 222 -7.80 12.80 23.55
N LEU A 223 -8.62 12.47 22.54
CA LEU A 223 -8.46 11.34 21.61
C LEU A 223 -7.62 11.69 20.37
N ALA A 224 -7.51 12.97 20.01
CA ALA A 224 -6.73 13.45 18.86
C ALA A 224 -5.22 13.64 19.15
N ASP A 225 -4.83 13.92 20.41
CA ASP A 225 -3.42 13.94 20.83
C ASP A 225 -2.77 12.54 20.60
N SER A 226 -1.44 12.46 20.48
CA SER A 226 -0.72 11.19 20.44
C SER A 226 0.59 11.19 21.23
N SER A 227 0.83 12.23 22.04
CA SER A 227 2.11 12.47 22.73
C SER A 227 2.50 11.41 23.78
N ASP A 228 1.54 10.66 24.33
CA ASP A 228 1.79 9.54 25.27
C ASP A 228 1.99 8.18 24.59
N ALA A 229 1.97 8.11 23.25
CA ALA A 229 2.09 6.85 22.53
C ALA A 229 3.35 6.08 22.98
N PRO A 230 3.22 4.82 23.47
CA PRO A 230 4.35 4.03 23.94
C PRO A 230 5.49 3.92 22.90
N ARG A 231 6.73 3.83 23.38
CA ARG A 231 7.88 3.59 22.50
C ARG A 231 7.96 2.14 22.00
N GLU A 232 7.46 1.19 22.78
CA GLU A 232 7.38 -0.21 22.35
C GLU A 232 6.29 -0.37 21.29
N GLU A 233 6.67 -0.91 20.13
CA GLU A 233 5.82 -0.98 18.95
C GLU A 233 4.47 -1.69 19.20
N ARG A 234 4.45 -2.84 19.87
CA ARG A 234 3.19 -3.56 20.16
C ARG A 234 2.26 -2.78 21.07
N ALA A 235 2.79 -2.20 22.16
CA ALA A 235 2.03 -1.36 23.07
C ALA A 235 1.53 -0.08 22.38
N ARG A 236 2.33 0.48 21.47
CA ARG A 236 1.97 1.62 20.62
C ARG A 236 0.78 1.28 19.72
N LEU A 237 0.81 0.14 19.03
CA LEU A 237 -0.30 -0.28 18.16
C LEU A 237 -1.59 -0.54 18.93
N ALA A 238 -1.51 -1.17 20.11
CA ALA A 238 -2.67 -1.34 20.99
C ALA A 238 -3.26 0.01 21.43
N PHE A 239 -2.41 0.96 21.85
CA PHE A 239 -2.82 2.32 22.22
C PHE A 239 -3.56 3.05 21.08
N PHE A 240 -3.07 2.97 19.84
CA PHE A 240 -3.78 3.57 18.70
C PHE A 240 -5.08 2.82 18.36
N ALA A 241 -5.13 1.49 18.46
CA ALA A 241 -6.33 0.71 18.25
C ALA A 241 -7.48 1.09 19.21
N ASP A 242 -7.18 1.21 20.51
CA ASP A 242 -8.16 1.59 21.53
C ASP A 242 -8.66 3.04 21.33
N ARG A 243 -7.79 3.94 20.85
CA ARG A 243 -8.17 5.32 20.47
C ARG A 243 -9.08 5.34 19.26
N THR A 244 -8.77 4.60 18.18
CA THR A 244 -9.63 4.54 16.99
C THR A 244 -11.01 3.99 17.34
N LEU A 245 -11.11 2.95 18.16
CA LEU A 245 -12.40 2.45 18.67
C LEU A 245 -13.16 3.55 19.42
N SER A 246 -12.50 4.23 20.35
CA SER A 246 -13.10 5.34 21.12
C SER A 246 -13.57 6.51 20.25
N MET A 247 -12.84 6.82 19.18
CA MET A 247 -13.22 7.84 18.19
C MET A 247 -14.37 7.40 17.29
N LEU A 248 -14.46 6.11 16.95
CA LEU A 248 -15.57 5.54 16.18
C LEU A 248 -16.87 5.54 17.00
N ASP A 249 -16.80 5.20 18.28
CA ASP A 249 -17.94 5.28 19.21
C ASP A 249 -18.40 6.74 19.38
N LEU A 250 -17.45 7.66 19.54
CA LEU A 250 -17.74 9.10 19.61
C LEU A 250 -18.34 9.65 18.31
N TYR A 251 -17.89 9.17 17.15
CA TYR A 251 -18.47 9.50 15.86
C TYR A 251 -19.93 9.04 15.78
N ALA A 252 -20.22 7.79 16.13
CA ALA A 252 -21.58 7.25 16.10
C ALA A 252 -22.55 8.01 17.02
N LEU A 253 -22.10 8.40 18.22
CA LEU A 253 -22.88 9.23 19.15
C LEU A 253 -23.11 10.65 18.61
N THR A 254 -22.07 11.29 18.07
CA THR A 254 -22.19 12.66 17.56
C THR A 254 -22.98 12.75 16.24
N GLU A 255 -22.93 11.72 15.39
CA GLU A 255 -23.78 11.60 14.18
C GLU A 255 -25.25 11.40 14.58
N ARG A 256 -25.54 10.48 15.52
CA ARG A 256 -26.90 10.24 16.06
C ARG A 256 -27.52 11.51 16.63
N ASP A 257 -26.75 12.27 17.42
CA ASP A 257 -27.22 13.49 18.08
C ASP A 257 -27.15 14.72 17.16
N ARG A 258 -26.81 14.54 15.87
CA ARG A 258 -26.64 15.60 14.85
C ARG A 258 -25.71 16.74 15.28
N SER A 259 -24.71 16.42 16.10
CA SER A 259 -23.75 17.38 16.62
C SER A 259 -22.78 17.85 15.52
N PRO A 260 -22.43 19.15 15.46
CA PRO A 260 -21.42 19.65 14.52
C PRO A 260 -20.03 19.05 14.76
N LEU A 261 -19.79 18.47 15.95
CA LEU A 261 -18.56 17.74 16.26
C LEU A 261 -18.36 16.49 15.37
N SER A 262 -19.44 15.87 14.88
CA SER A 262 -19.38 14.67 14.04
C SER A 262 -18.53 14.86 12.79
N ALA A 263 -18.62 16.02 12.14
CA ALA A 263 -17.80 16.37 10.97
C ALA A 263 -16.30 16.47 11.31
N LYS A 264 -15.95 17.04 12.47
CA LYS A 264 -14.56 17.10 12.95
C LYS A 264 -14.02 15.69 13.24
N VAL A 265 -14.77 14.87 13.98
CA VAL A 265 -14.38 13.49 14.32
C VAL A 265 -14.21 12.65 13.05
N ARG A 266 -15.14 12.75 12.08
CA ARG A 266 -15.03 12.08 10.78
C ARG A 266 -13.79 12.51 10.02
N HIS A 267 -13.56 13.81 9.88
CA HIS A 267 -12.39 14.31 9.16
C HIS A 267 -11.10 13.79 9.80
N THR A 268 -10.97 13.86 11.13
CA THR A 268 -9.79 13.31 11.82
C THR A 268 -9.63 11.81 11.62
N LEU A 269 -10.70 11.01 11.72
CA LEU A 269 -10.65 9.57 11.45
C LEU A 269 -10.19 9.23 10.02
N VAL A 270 -10.52 10.08 9.04
CA VAL A 270 -10.14 9.89 7.63
C VAL A 270 -8.75 10.42 7.32
N SER A 271 -8.34 11.56 7.90
CA SER A 271 -7.11 12.28 7.51
C SER A 271 -5.88 12.09 8.40
N SER A 272 -6.04 11.68 9.67
CA SER A 272 -4.95 11.80 10.66
C SER A 272 -5.00 10.78 11.81
N GLY A 273 -6.18 10.52 12.38
CA GLY A 273 -6.40 9.41 13.32
C GLY A 273 -6.41 8.04 12.64
N GLY A 274 -6.72 8.00 11.34
CA GLY A 274 -6.62 6.82 10.49
C GLY A 274 -5.19 6.47 10.11
N ASP A 275 -4.34 7.49 9.93
CA ASP A 275 -2.98 7.37 9.40
C ASP A 275 -2.11 6.42 10.22
N VAL A 276 -2.20 6.44 11.55
CA VAL A 276 -1.36 5.56 12.37
C VAL A 276 -1.79 4.09 12.27
N LEU A 277 -3.09 3.78 12.18
CA LEU A 277 -3.53 2.40 11.92
C LEU A 277 -3.23 1.98 10.48
N ARG A 278 -3.38 2.87 9.50
CA ARG A 278 -3.07 2.65 8.08
C ARG A 278 -1.59 2.36 7.86
N ASP A 279 -0.73 3.23 8.36
CA ASP A 279 0.72 3.11 8.23
C ASP A 279 1.22 1.93 9.07
N ALA A 280 0.59 1.63 10.21
CA ALA A 280 0.92 0.43 10.98
C ALA A 280 0.52 -0.86 10.27
N ALA A 281 -0.65 -0.88 9.66
CA ALA A 281 -1.11 -1.96 8.79
C ALA A 281 -0.12 -2.20 7.64
N PHE A 282 0.36 -1.13 7.02
CA PHE A 282 1.31 -1.16 5.89
C PHE A 282 2.73 -1.58 6.31
N HIS A 283 3.24 -1.11 7.45
CA HIS A 283 4.62 -1.37 7.90
C HIS A 283 4.77 -2.56 8.86
N HIS A 284 3.71 -2.97 9.56
CA HIS A 284 3.72 -4.02 10.59
C HIS A 284 2.63 -5.09 10.37
N ALA A 285 2.30 -5.41 9.11
CA ALA A 285 1.29 -6.41 8.74
C ALA A 285 1.45 -7.77 9.46
N ALA A 286 2.67 -8.18 9.78
CA ALA A 286 2.95 -9.39 10.57
C ALA A 286 2.35 -9.34 11.99
N ILE A 287 2.29 -8.17 12.62
CA ILE A 287 1.66 -7.98 13.95
C ILE A 287 0.14 -8.13 13.83
N PHE A 288 -0.50 -7.50 12.83
CA PHE A 288 -1.94 -7.69 12.57
C PHE A 288 -2.32 -9.13 12.21
N THR A 289 -1.42 -9.86 11.53
CA THR A 289 -1.66 -11.27 11.16
C THR A 289 -1.53 -12.21 12.36
N SER A 290 -0.65 -11.89 13.32
CA SER A 290 -0.38 -12.72 14.52
C SER A 290 -1.17 -12.31 15.77
N ALA A 291 -1.85 -11.16 15.74
CA ALA A 291 -2.71 -10.71 16.83
C ALA A 291 -3.95 -11.62 17.02
N PRO A 292 -4.36 -11.93 18.26
CA PRO A 292 -5.61 -12.64 18.55
C PRO A 292 -6.83 -11.96 17.92
N ALA A 293 -7.80 -12.76 17.46
CA ALA A 293 -8.98 -12.26 16.74
C ALA A 293 -9.86 -11.31 17.57
N ASP A 294 -9.83 -11.45 18.89
CA ASP A 294 -10.55 -10.66 19.90
C ASP A 294 -9.77 -9.44 20.42
N SER A 295 -8.48 -9.33 20.08
CA SER A 295 -7.63 -8.19 20.48
C SER A 295 -8.20 -6.84 20.03
N SER A 296 -7.90 -5.77 20.78
CA SER A 296 -8.32 -4.42 20.38
C SER A 296 -7.80 -4.04 18.99
N LEU A 297 -6.60 -4.49 18.62
CA LEU A 297 -6.02 -4.27 17.29
C LEU A 297 -6.89 -4.84 16.16
N ARG A 298 -7.36 -6.09 16.28
CA ARG A 298 -8.26 -6.70 15.26
C ARG A 298 -9.65 -6.08 15.26
N ARG A 299 -10.19 -5.74 16.43
CA ARG A 299 -11.48 -5.05 16.54
C ARG A 299 -11.45 -3.65 15.93
N ALA A 300 -10.38 -2.88 16.18
CA ALA A 300 -10.17 -1.56 15.59
C ALA A 300 -10.00 -1.63 14.08
N GLU A 301 -9.21 -2.57 13.58
CA GLU A 301 -8.98 -2.80 12.15
C GLU A 301 -10.29 -3.10 11.39
N ALA A 302 -11.13 -3.99 11.93
CA ALA A 302 -12.43 -4.32 11.33
C ALA A 302 -13.43 -3.15 11.43
N ALA A 303 -13.54 -2.50 12.59
CA ALA A 303 -14.46 -1.38 12.79
C ALA A 303 -14.09 -0.15 11.93
N TYR A 304 -12.80 0.14 11.81
CA TYR A 304 -12.27 1.20 10.96
C TYR A 304 -12.46 0.89 9.47
N SER A 305 -12.25 -0.36 9.05
CA SER A 305 -12.56 -0.79 7.68
C SER A 305 -14.03 -0.61 7.31
N ALA A 306 -14.95 -0.96 8.22
CA ALA A 306 -16.39 -0.75 8.04
C ALA A 306 -16.77 0.74 8.00
N PHE A 307 -16.12 1.57 8.84
CA PHE A 307 -16.28 3.03 8.82
C PHE A 307 -15.85 3.63 7.48
N LEU A 308 -14.67 3.26 6.96
CA LEU A 308 -14.18 3.76 5.67
C LEU A 308 -15.14 3.40 4.53
N ARG A 309 -15.64 2.16 4.47
CA ARG A 309 -16.63 1.75 3.45
C ARG A 309 -17.95 2.53 3.55
N ARG A 310 -18.41 2.88 4.75
CA ARG A 310 -19.64 3.65 4.97
C ARG A 310 -19.50 5.14 4.63
N GLU A 311 -18.37 5.74 4.99
CA GLU A 311 -18.17 7.19 4.87
C GLU A 311 -17.59 7.62 3.52
N GLU A 312 -17.09 6.71 2.68
CA GLU A 312 -16.49 7.05 1.38
C GLU A 312 -17.37 7.90 0.46
N PRO A 313 -18.70 7.69 0.34
CA PRO A 313 -19.57 8.55 -0.45
C PRO A 313 -19.68 10.00 0.08
N LYS A 314 -19.19 10.27 1.29
CA LYS A 314 -19.15 11.60 1.95
C LYS A 314 -17.72 12.18 2.03
N MET A 315 -16.71 11.50 1.50
CA MET A 315 -15.30 11.91 1.51
C MET A 315 -14.99 12.96 0.44
N THR A 316 -13.88 13.70 0.62
CA THR A 316 -13.29 14.48 -0.47
C THR A 316 -12.61 13.56 -1.49
N GLU A 317 -12.28 14.07 -2.68
CA GLU A 317 -11.55 13.28 -3.69
C GLU A 317 -10.16 12.85 -3.19
N GLU A 318 -9.48 13.69 -2.40
CA GLU A 318 -8.19 13.40 -1.78
C GLU A 318 -8.30 12.28 -0.73
N ASP A 319 -9.28 12.36 0.17
CA ASP A 319 -9.58 11.34 1.18
C ASP A 319 -9.94 9.99 0.54
N ALA A 320 -10.77 10.00 -0.51
CA ALA A 320 -11.18 8.81 -1.23
C ALA A 320 -10.01 8.19 -2.02
N LEU A 321 -9.11 9.01 -2.58
CA LEU A 321 -7.84 8.57 -3.16
C LEU A 321 -6.91 7.96 -2.10
N GLY A 322 -6.83 8.55 -0.90
CA GLY A 322 -6.07 8.00 0.23
C GLY A 322 -6.58 6.61 0.63
N THR A 323 -7.90 6.45 0.69
CA THR A 323 -8.56 5.16 0.97
C THR A 323 -8.27 4.12 -0.13
N ALA A 324 -8.39 4.50 -1.41
CA ALA A 324 -8.06 3.64 -2.53
C ALA A 324 -6.58 3.21 -2.52
N ARG A 325 -5.67 4.15 -2.29
CA ARG A 325 -4.23 3.88 -2.16
C ARG A 325 -3.94 2.91 -1.01
N MET A 326 -4.55 3.10 0.16
CA MET A 326 -4.43 2.15 1.28
C MET A 326 -4.85 0.73 0.90
N ALA A 327 -5.99 0.58 0.21
CA ALA A 327 -6.54 -0.72 -0.15
C ALA A 327 -5.82 -1.42 -1.32
N PHE A 328 -5.15 -0.65 -2.20
CA PHE A 328 -4.55 -1.10 -3.46
C PHE A 328 -3.06 -0.72 -3.63
N LEU A 329 -2.32 -0.48 -2.53
CA LEU A 329 -0.85 -0.44 -2.50
C LEU A 329 -0.29 -1.69 -1.84
N ARG A 330 0.53 -2.47 -2.57
CA ARG A 330 1.35 -3.55 -2.00
C ARG A 330 2.61 -2.98 -1.33
N ALA A 331 2.82 -3.32 -0.06
CA ALA A 331 4.11 -3.12 0.60
C ALA A 331 5.12 -4.16 0.09
N SER A 332 6.11 -3.75 -0.70
CA SER A 332 7.23 -4.61 -1.11
C SER A 332 8.38 -4.54 -0.10
N ARG A 333 8.63 -5.65 0.60
CA ARG A 333 9.82 -5.84 1.46
C ARG A 333 10.37 -7.26 1.30
N GLY A 334 11.30 -7.45 0.36
CA GLY A 334 12.07 -8.68 0.20
C GLY A 334 11.23 -9.91 -0.14
N ASP A 335 11.62 -11.06 0.39
CA ASP A 335 11.02 -12.38 0.12
C ASP A 335 9.71 -12.66 0.89
N GLU A 336 9.19 -11.71 1.68
CA GLU A 336 7.92 -11.92 2.39
C GLU A 336 6.71 -11.86 1.43
N PRO A 337 5.69 -12.72 1.61
CA PRO A 337 4.47 -12.65 0.82
C PRO A 337 3.80 -11.29 1.03
N THR A 338 3.47 -10.62 -0.06
CA THR A 338 2.95 -9.25 -0.05
C THR A 338 1.57 -9.22 0.63
N ARG A 339 1.39 -8.33 1.61
CA ARG A 339 0.15 -8.23 2.40
C ARG A 339 -0.53 -6.89 2.18
N TYR A 340 -1.85 -6.93 2.22
CA TYR A 340 -2.72 -5.75 2.19
C TYR A 340 -2.76 -5.08 3.55
N ALA A 341 -2.90 -3.76 3.57
CA ALA A 341 -2.90 -2.98 4.80
C ALA A 341 -3.99 -3.44 5.78
N LEU A 342 -5.27 -3.38 5.38
CA LEU A 342 -6.39 -3.77 6.23
C LEU A 342 -6.98 -5.12 5.76
N PRO A 343 -6.73 -6.25 6.45
CA PRO A 343 -7.22 -7.57 6.03
C PRO A 343 -8.75 -7.70 6.00
N SER A 344 -9.47 -6.96 6.84
CA SER A 344 -10.93 -6.99 6.95
C SER A 344 -11.63 -5.98 6.05
N PHE A 345 -10.89 -5.16 5.28
CA PHE A 345 -11.47 -4.24 4.31
C PHE A 345 -11.98 -5.02 3.08
N ASP A 346 -13.26 -4.79 2.75
CA ASP A 346 -13.91 -5.32 1.54
C ASP A 346 -13.34 -4.66 0.27
N ARG A 347 -12.14 -5.09 -0.13
CA ARG A 347 -11.44 -4.60 -1.32
C ARG A 347 -12.19 -4.98 -2.60
N LEU A 348 -12.81 -6.15 -2.65
CA LEU A 348 -13.50 -6.65 -3.84
C LEU A 348 -14.80 -5.86 -4.10
N GLY A 349 -15.66 -5.69 -3.09
CA GLY A 349 -16.84 -4.84 -3.21
C GLY A 349 -16.47 -3.38 -3.48
N TYR A 350 -15.43 -2.85 -2.83
CA TYR A 350 -14.93 -1.51 -3.12
C TYR A 350 -14.46 -1.34 -4.57
N ALA A 351 -13.74 -2.31 -5.13
CA ALA A 351 -13.35 -2.29 -6.54
C ALA A 351 -14.56 -2.34 -7.47
N VAL A 352 -15.57 -3.17 -7.15
CA VAL A 352 -16.83 -3.25 -7.91
C VAL A 352 -17.60 -1.92 -7.86
N ASP A 353 -17.61 -1.21 -6.73
CA ASP A 353 -18.23 0.11 -6.61
C ASP A 353 -17.51 1.16 -7.49
N VAL A 354 -16.16 1.17 -7.47
CA VAL A 354 -15.34 2.06 -8.30
C VAL A 354 -15.50 1.75 -9.79
N LEU A 355 -15.51 0.47 -10.18
CA LEU A 355 -15.82 0.03 -11.55
C LEU A 355 -17.22 0.47 -11.98
N SER A 356 -18.22 0.29 -11.11
CA SER A 356 -19.61 0.70 -11.39
C SER A 356 -19.78 2.21 -11.51
N ALA A 357 -18.99 3.00 -10.78
CA ALA A 357 -18.94 4.45 -10.93
C ALA A 357 -18.25 4.86 -12.25
N TYR A 358 -17.09 4.27 -12.56
CA TYR A 358 -16.36 4.54 -13.80
C TYR A 358 -17.16 4.15 -15.05
N ARG A 359 -17.90 3.03 -15.00
CA ARG A 359 -18.79 2.59 -16.08
C ARG A 359 -19.96 3.55 -16.29
N ARG A 360 -20.61 4.00 -15.21
CA ARG A 360 -21.68 5.03 -15.29
C ARG A 360 -21.19 6.38 -15.81
N ALA A 361 -19.91 6.70 -15.61
CA ALA A 361 -19.24 7.87 -16.18
C ALA A 361 -18.75 7.68 -17.63
N GLY A 362 -19.06 6.54 -18.27
CA GLY A 362 -18.77 6.28 -19.69
C GLY A 362 -17.35 5.78 -19.99
N GLN A 363 -16.55 5.44 -18.99
CA GLN A 363 -15.20 4.86 -19.12
C GLN A 363 -14.23 5.69 -20.01
N THR A 364 -14.42 7.00 -20.05
CA THR A 364 -13.55 7.91 -20.81
C THR A 364 -12.25 8.20 -20.05
N ARG A 365 -11.33 8.95 -20.68
CA ARG A 365 -10.16 9.50 -19.99
C ARG A 365 -10.57 10.48 -18.88
N ASP A 366 -11.53 11.34 -19.14
CA ASP A 366 -11.99 12.36 -18.18
C ASP A 366 -12.76 11.73 -17.00
N ALA A 367 -13.37 10.57 -17.21
CA ALA A 367 -13.97 9.76 -16.15
C ALA A 367 -12.94 9.03 -15.26
N ALA A 368 -11.68 8.92 -15.69
CA ALA A 368 -10.61 8.24 -14.97
C ALA A 368 -10.02 9.14 -13.87
N THR A 369 -10.80 9.40 -12.82
CA THR A 369 -10.32 10.10 -11.61
C THR A 369 -9.07 9.42 -11.03
N PRO A 370 -8.24 10.12 -10.23
CA PRO A 370 -7.09 9.52 -9.55
C PRO A 370 -7.44 8.25 -8.75
N LYS A 371 -8.64 8.19 -8.17
CA LYS A 371 -9.19 7.00 -7.49
C LYS A 371 -9.37 5.82 -8.46
N VAL A 372 -9.92 6.06 -9.65
CA VAL A 372 -10.06 5.05 -10.70
C VAL A 372 -8.69 4.56 -11.18
N HIS A 373 -7.71 5.45 -11.34
CA HIS A 373 -6.33 5.04 -11.68
C HIS A 373 -5.67 4.17 -10.59
N ALA A 374 -5.91 4.46 -9.31
CA ALA A 374 -5.36 3.68 -8.20
C ALA A 374 -5.96 2.26 -8.07
N VAL A 375 -7.23 2.06 -8.47
CA VAL A 375 -7.96 0.80 -8.28
C VAL A 375 -8.08 -0.01 -9.58
N VAL A 376 -8.54 0.64 -10.65
CA VAL A 376 -8.86 0.00 -11.94
C VAL A 376 -7.68 0.06 -12.90
N CYS A 377 -6.84 1.09 -12.81
CA CYS A 377 -5.76 1.34 -13.78
C CYS A 377 -6.22 1.19 -15.26
N PRO A 378 -7.14 2.06 -15.73
CA PRO A 378 -7.54 2.06 -17.12
C PRO A 378 -6.35 2.41 -18.03
N GLU A 379 -6.36 1.88 -19.24
CA GLU A 379 -5.34 2.16 -20.25
C GLU A 379 -5.48 3.59 -20.79
N GLU A 380 -4.44 4.41 -20.65
CA GLU A 380 -4.35 5.65 -21.39
C GLU A 380 -3.87 5.38 -22.82
N ARG A 381 -4.79 5.45 -23.79
CA ARG A 381 -4.45 5.48 -25.22
C ARG A 381 -3.80 6.82 -25.57
N VAL A 382 -2.48 6.89 -25.50
CA VAL A 382 -1.68 8.08 -25.85
C VAL A 382 -1.24 7.99 -27.30
N ARG A 383 -1.63 8.98 -28.10
CA ARG A 383 -1.22 9.06 -29.51
C ARG A 383 0.24 9.55 -29.61
N GLN A 384 1.16 8.62 -29.85
CA GLN A 384 2.56 8.92 -30.19
C GLN A 384 2.71 8.94 -31.72
N GLY A 385 2.43 10.09 -32.32
CA GLY A 385 2.42 10.27 -33.78
C GLY A 385 1.32 9.43 -34.45
N ASN A 386 1.74 8.48 -35.28
CA ASN A 386 0.82 7.54 -35.97
C ASN A 386 0.55 6.25 -35.17
N ARG A 387 1.15 6.07 -33.99
CA ARG A 387 0.88 4.93 -33.11
C ARG A 387 0.01 5.34 -31.93
N ILE A 388 -0.93 4.49 -31.55
CA ILE A 388 -1.60 4.56 -30.25
C ILE A 388 -0.74 3.73 -29.29
N ALA A 389 0.02 4.41 -28.43
CA ALA A 389 0.77 3.77 -27.35
C ALA A 389 -0.11 3.71 -26.09
N THR A 390 -0.20 2.55 -25.45
CA THR A 390 -0.81 2.42 -24.13
C THR A 390 0.17 2.94 -23.06
N SER A 391 -0.06 4.17 -22.62
CA SER A 391 0.65 4.74 -21.48
C SER A 391 0.11 4.14 -20.18
N ARG A 392 1.02 3.81 -19.27
CA ARG A 392 0.68 3.59 -17.87
C ARG A 392 0.87 4.92 -17.14
N SER A 393 -0.16 5.44 -16.50
CA SER A 393 0.05 6.52 -15.54
C SER A 393 0.97 6.02 -14.42
N GLY A 394 1.92 6.85 -13.97
CA GLY A 394 2.88 6.51 -12.91
C GLY A 394 2.25 6.28 -11.52
N HIS A 395 0.92 6.22 -11.46
CA HIS A 395 0.09 6.07 -10.27
C HIS A 395 -0.92 4.91 -10.39
N CYS A 396 -0.77 4.08 -11.43
CA CYS A 396 -1.53 2.85 -11.66
C CYS A 396 -1.31 1.81 -10.56
N GLY A 397 -2.39 1.30 -9.96
CA GLY A 397 -2.37 0.11 -9.11
C GLY A 397 -2.73 -1.16 -9.90
N GLU A 398 -1.85 -2.16 -9.90
CA GLU A 398 -2.09 -3.49 -10.52
C GLU A 398 -2.83 -4.46 -9.58
N GLU A 399 -3.24 -3.99 -8.39
CA GLU A 399 -3.67 -4.83 -7.27
C GLU A 399 -5.00 -5.54 -7.47
N LEU A 400 -5.94 -4.92 -8.19
CA LEU A 400 -7.19 -5.57 -8.57
C LEU A 400 -6.92 -6.82 -9.41
N TYR A 401 -5.99 -6.72 -10.37
CA TYR A 401 -5.60 -7.82 -11.23
C TYR A 401 -4.70 -8.83 -10.49
N ALA A 402 -3.91 -8.38 -9.52
CA ALA A 402 -3.14 -9.27 -8.66
C ALA A 402 -4.07 -10.17 -7.82
N MET A 403 -5.12 -9.58 -7.23
CA MET A 403 -6.19 -10.31 -6.54
C MET A 403 -6.85 -11.34 -7.48
N ALA A 404 -7.21 -10.96 -8.70
CA ALA A 404 -7.81 -11.87 -9.70
C ALA A 404 -6.87 -13.01 -10.17
N ARG A 405 -5.54 -12.81 -10.11
CA ARG A 405 -4.53 -13.84 -10.42
C ARG A 405 -4.26 -14.79 -9.24
N GLU A 406 -4.49 -14.34 -8.01
CA GLU A 406 -4.11 -15.06 -6.79
C GLU A 406 -5.29 -15.72 -6.07
N ASP A 407 -6.51 -15.23 -6.25
CA ASP A 407 -7.74 -15.72 -5.62
C ASP A 407 -8.82 -16.04 -6.67
N GLU A 408 -9.25 -17.31 -6.70
CA GLU A 408 -10.30 -17.81 -7.60
C GLU A 408 -11.66 -17.16 -7.32
N ALA A 409 -12.02 -16.92 -6.05
CA ALA A 409 -13.30 -16.32 -5.69
C ALA A 409 -13.36 -14.86 -6.17
N ALA A 410 -12.27 -14.12 -5.98
CA ALA A 410 -12.13 -12.77 -6.51
C ALA A 410 -12.20 -12.74 -8.05
N ARG A 411 -11.48 -13.65 -8.72
CA ARG A 411 -11.53 -13.79 -10.19
C ARG A 411 -12.94 -14.03 -10.70
N LYS A 412 -13.64 -15.03 -10.14
CA LYS A 412 -15.02 -15.38 -10.50
C LYS A 412 -15.99 -14.24 -10.24
N ALA A 413 -15.81 -13.48 -9.16
CA ALA A 413 -16.64 -12.31 -8.87
C ALA A 413 -16.44 -11.16 -9.88
N LEU A 414 -15.20 -10.88 -10.29
CA LEU A 414 -14.89 -9.85 -11.30
C LEU A 414 -15.37 -10.27 -12.70
N VAL A 415 -15.23 -11.55 -13.05
CA VAL A 415 -15.82 -12.12 -14.27
C VAL A 415 -17.35 -12.05 -14.24
N ALA A 416 -17.98 -12.37 -13.10
CA ALA A 416 -19.43 -12.26 -12.94
C ALA A 416 -19.93 -10.81 -13.02
N TYR A 417 -19.17 -9.85 -12.48
CA TYR A 417 -19.42 -8.42 -12.70
C TYR A 417 -19.37 -8.07 -14.20
N ALA A 418 -18.26 -8.40 -14.88
CA ALA A 418 -18.10 -8.09 -16.31
C ALA A 418 -19.25 -8.66 -17.16
N LYS A 419 -19.62 -9.94 -16.94
CA LYS A 419 -20.76 -10.59 -17.61
C LYS A 419 -22.10 -9.92 -17.32
N ARG A 420 -22.41 -9.63 -16.05
CA ARG A 420 -23.72 -9.10 -15.63
C ARG A 420 -23.98 -7.70 -16.17
N GLU A 421 -22.91 -6.91 -16.30
CA GLU A 421 -22.97 -5.51 -16.72
C GLU A 421 -22.65 -5.31 -18.21
N ASP A 422 -22.39 -6.40 -18.95
CA ASP A 422 -21.88 -6.45 -20.34
C ASP A 422 -20.68 -5.51 -20.59
N ASP A 423 -19.79 -5.41 -19.60
CA ASP A 423 -18.68 -4.44 -19.58
C ASP A 423 -17.49 -4.97 -20.40
N VAL A 424 -17.61 -4.89 -21.72
CA VAL A 424 -16.59 -5.32 -22.70
C VAL A 424 -15.25 -4.62 -22.47
N THR A 425 -15.25 -3.34 -22.09
CA THR A 425 -14.03 -2.57 -21.81
C THR A 425 -13.30 -3.14 -20.60
N PHE A 426 -13.99 -3.35 -19.48
CA PHE A 426 -13.40 -3.95 -18.29
C PHE A 426 -13.01 -5.41 -18.52
N ALA A 427 -13.79 -6.17 -19.29
CA ALA A 427 -13.45 -7.55 -19.64
C ALA A 427 -12.09 -7.60 -20.36
N LYS A 428 -11.88 -6.79 -21.40
CA LYS A 428 -10.59 -6.73 -22.10
C LYS A 428 -9.44 -6.41 -21.14
N LEU A 429 -9.61 -5.38 -20.31
CA LEU A 429 -8.61 -4.97 -19.33
C LEU A 429 -8.30 -6.10 -18.32
N LEU A 430 -9.32 -6.72 -17.73
CA LEU A 430 -9.18 -7.83 -16.77
C LEU A 430 -8.39 -9.01 -17.36
N PHE A 431 -8.77 -9.46 -18.56
CA PHE A 431 -8.15 -10.63 -19.19
C PHE A 431 -6.72 -10.36 -19.68
N ALA A 432 -6.46 -9.19 -20.29
CA ALA A 432 -5.11 -8.77 -20.66
C ALA A 432 -4.17 -8.67 -19.43
N ARG A 433 -4.67 -8.15 -18.30
CA ARG A 433 -3.89 -8.03 -17.06
C ARG A 433 -3.69 -9.36 -16.35
N ILE A 434 -4.62 -10.31 -16.44
CA ILE A 434 -4.38 -11.69 -15.98
C ILE A 434 -3.21 -12.32 -16.75
N ALA A 435 -3.17 -12.16 -18.08
CA ALA A 435 -2.12 -12.68 -18.95
C ALA A 435 -0.73 -12.03 -18.74
N HIS A 436 -0.66 -10.71 -18.56
CA HIS A 436 0.61 -9.99 -18.35
C HIS A 436 1.25 -10.18 -16.95
N GLY A 437 0.61 -10.90 -16.01
CA GLY A 437 1.09 -11.01 -14.63
C GLY A 437 2.33 -11.91 -14.42
N PRO A 438 3.06 -11.77 -13.29
CA PRO A 438 4.12 -12.69 -12.91
C PRO A 438 3.57 -14.06 -12.48
N ARG A 439 4.29 -15.15 -12.80
CA ARG A 439 3.89 -16.55 -12.56
C ARG A 439 2.52 -16.87 -13.21
N ARG A 440 2.54 -17.11 -14.52
CA ARG A 440 1.34 -17.30 -15.37
C ARG A 440 0.72 -18.70 -15.31
N GLU A 441 1.53 -19.72 -15.02
CA GLU A 441 1.16 -21.14 -15.07
C GLU A 441 -0.18 -21.44 -14.37
N GLY A 442 -1.13 -21.97 -15.12
CA GLY A 442 -2.43 -22.44 -14.63
C GLY A 442 -3.49 -21.35 -14.44
N ARG A 443 -3.24 -20.10 -14.83
CA ARG A 443 -4.12 -18.96 -14.52
C ARG A 443 -4.89 -18.41 -15.70
N VAL A 444 -4.34 -18.50 -16.90
CA VAL A 444 -4.93 -17.89 -18.12
C VAL A 444 -6.14 -18.70 -18.56
N PHE A 445 -6.00 -20.02 -18.71
CA PHE A 445 -7.08 -20.90 -19.10
C PHE A 445 -8.07 -21.15 -17.97
N ALA A 446 -7.65 -21.04 -16.71
CA ALA A 446 -8.59 -21.00 -15.58
C ALA A 446 -9.54 -19.80 -15.67
N ALA A 447 -9.02 -18.61 -16.03
CA ALA A 447 -9.84 -17.42 -16.26
C ALA A 447 -10.74 -17.56 -17.50
N LEU A 448 -10.22 -18.11 -18.61
CA LEU A 448 -11.02 -18.37 -19.82
C LEU A 448 -12.12 -19.42 -19.57
N GLY A 449 -11.85 -20.41 -18.71
CA GLY A 449 -12.82 -21.38 -18.23
C GLY A 449 -14.03 -20.71 -17.55
N ASP A 450 -13.78 -19.68 -16.74
CA ASP A 450 -14.85 -18.93 -16.06
C ASP A 450 -15.78 -18.16 -17.04
N VAL A 451 -15.42 -18.03 -18.34
CA VAL A 451 -16.24 -17.36 -19.38
C VAL A 451 -16.73 -18.27 -20.52
N LEU A 452 -16.45 -19.58 -20.51
CA LEU A 452 -16.75 -20.53 -21.60
C LEU A 452 -18.13 -20.40 -22.26
N ASP A 453 -19.20 -20.34 -21.46
CA ASP A 453 -20.59 -20.30 -21.96
C ASP A 453 -21.08 -18.89 -22.31
N ALA A 454 -20.25 -17.86 -22.11
CA ALA A 454 -20.63 -16.47 -22.29
C ALA A 454 -20.23 -15.93 -23.67
N ARG A 455 -21.03 -14.99 -24.20
CA ARG A 455 -20.65 -14.13 -25.34
C ARG A 455 -19.34 -13.35 -25.13
N MET A 456 -18.88 -13.27 -23.88
CA MET A 456 -17.64 -12.66 -23.47
C MET A 456 -16.39 -13.53 -23.75
N PHE A 457 -16.53 -14.83 -24.06
CA PHE A 457 -15.37 -15.70 -24.32
C PHE A 457 -14.46 -15.19 -25.47
N PRO A 458 -14.95 -14.78 -26.66
CA PRO A 458 -14.08 -14.24 -27.70
C PRO A 458 -13.41 -12.91 -27.32
N VAL A 459 -14.09 -12.07 -26.54
CA VAL A 459 -13.56 -10.80 -25.99
C VAL A 459 -12.42 -11.06 -25.01
N ALA A 460 -12.60 -12.03 -24.11
CA ALA A 460 -11.59 -12.46 -23.16
C ALA A 460 -10.37 -13.06 -23.89
N LEU A 461 -10.61 -13.95 -24.85
CA LEU A 461 -9.54 -14.65 -25.56
C LEU A 461 -8.70 -13.73 -26.44
N THR A 462 -9.32 -12.79 -27.17
CA THR A 462 -8.57 -11.75 -27.91
C THR A 462 -7.74 -10.87 -26.98
N ALA A 463 -8.28 -10.45 -25.83
CA ALA A 463 -7.53 -9.66 -24.87
C ALA A 463 -6.33 -10.42 -24.24
N VAL A 464 -6.44 -11.75 -24.07
CA VAL A 464 -5.30 -12.59 -23.70
C VAL A 464 -4.30 -12.69 -24.86
N ALA A 465 -4.76 -12.86 -26.10
CA ALA A 465 -3.91 -12.97 -27.28
C ALA A 465 -3.05 -11.71 -27.50
N ASP A 466 -3.67 -10.54 -27.46
CA ASP A 466 -3.00 -9.24 -27.58
C ASP A 466 -1.98 -9.03 -26.44
N ALA A 467 -2.28 -9.52 -25.23
CA ALA A 467 -1.39 -9.43 -24.07
C ALA A 467 -0.24 -10.46 -24.05
N LEU A 468 -0.33 -11.53 -24.84
CA LEU A 468 0.72 -12.54 -24.98
C LEU A 468 1.53 -12.40 -26.26
N GLU A 469 1.19 -11.45 -27.14
CA GLU A 469 1.78 -11.27 -28.47
C GLU A 469 3.31 -11.35 -28.46
N GLY A 470 3.86 -12.33 -29.18
CA GLY A 470 5.30 -12.52 -29.35
C GLY A 470 6.09 -12.79 -28.05
N SER A 471 5.40 -13.17 -26.96
CA SER A 471 6.05 -13.32 -25.64
C SER A 471 6.98 -14.53 -25.52
N GLY A 472 6.84 -15.53 -26.41
CA GLY A 472 7.70 -16.72 -26.45
C GLY A 472 7.52 -17.67 -25.24
N ASP A 473 6.42 -17.54 -24.52
CA ASP A 473 6.19 -18.25 -23.26
C ASP A 473 5.70 -19.69 -23.49
N ALA A 474 6.63 -20.62 -23.73
CA ALA A 474 6.30 -22.01 -24.00
C ALA A 474 5.58 -22.74 -22.83
N ALA A 475 5.59 -22.22 -21.60
CA ALA A 475 4.91 -22.85 -20.46
C ALA A 475 3.38 -22.86 -20.67
N PHE A 476 2.85 -21.83 -21.33
CA PHE A 476 1.45 -21.67 -21.73
C PHE A 476 0.92 -22.87 -22.55
N VAL A 477 1.75 -23.51 -23.39
CA VAL A 477 1.33 -24.64 -24.25
C VAL A 477 0.89 -25.86 -23.41
N SER A 478 1.48 -26.05 -22.23
CA SER A 478 1.10 -27.15 -21.33
C SER A 478 -0.30 -26.96 -20.70
N GLU A 479 -0.64 -25.70 -20.41
CA GLU A 479 -1.94 -25.28 -19.90
C GLU A 479 -2.99 -25.37 -21.02
N ALA A 480 -2.65 -24.88 -22.22
CA ALA A 480 -3.47 -24.96 -23.43
C ALA A 480 -3.88 -26.40 -23.76
N ARG A 481 -2.92 -27.33 -23.73
CA ARG A 481 -3.17 -28.77 -23.89
C ARG A 481 -4.16 -29.31 -22.87
N THR A 482 -4.05 -28.87 -21.61
CA THR A 482 -4.94 -29.32 -20.53
C THR A 482 -6.36 -28.79 -20.74
N PHE A 483 -6.48 -27.53 -21.19
CA PHE A 483 -7.75 -26.90 -21.53
C PHE A 483 -8.44 -27.59 -22.74
N VAL A 484 -7.74 -27.84 -23.85
CA VAL A 484 -8.30 -28.54 -25.03
C VAL A 484 -8.78 -29.96 -24.69
N ARG A 485 -8.12 -30.66 -23.74
CA ARG A 485 -8.58 -31.99 -23.29
C ARG A 485 -9.90 -31.93 -22.51
N ALA A 486 -10.16 -30.83 -21.79
CA ALA A 486 -11.42 -30.61 -21.08
C ALA A 486 -12.50 -30.03 -22.00
N HIS A 487 -12.09 -29.25 -23.02
CA HIS A 487 -12.95 -28.52 -23.95
C HIS A 487 -12.49 -28.74 -25.41
N PRO A 488 -12.71 -29.94 -25.99
CA PRO A 488 -12.24 -30.26 -27.35
C PRO A 488 -12.82 -29.33 -28.42
N GLU A 489 -14.04 -28.81 -28.21
CA GLU A 489 -14.70 -27.84 -29.08
C GLU A 489 -13.97 -26.48 -29.14
N ARG A 490 -13.06 -26.20 -28.20
CA ARG A 490 -12.26 -24.97 -28.13
C ARG A 490 -10.90 -25.08 -28.80
N ARG A 491 -10.60 -26.21 -29.46
CA ARG A 491 -9.30 -26.45 -30.10
C ARG A 491 -8.92 -25.38 -31.13
N GLY A 492 -9.85 -24.94 -31.98
CA GLY A 492 -9.64 -23.80 -32.89
C GLY A 492 -9.39 -22.46 -32.18
N ASP A 493 -10.11 -22.19 -31.08
CA ASP A 493 -9.94 -20.97 -30.27
C ASP A 493 -8.54 -20.94 -29.62
N VAL A 494 -8.08 -22.10 -29.12
CA VAL A 494 -6.76 -22.27 -28.53
C VAL A 494 -5.65 -22.16 -29.57
N ALA A 495 -5.86 -22.66 -30.78
CA ALA A 495 -4.88 -22.53 -31.86
C ALA A 495 -4.63 -21.05 -32.25
N TYR A 496 -5.67 -20.21 -32.24
CA TYR A 496 -5.49 -18.76 -32.44
C TYR A 496 -4.65 -18.14 -31.33
N LEU A 497 -4.91 -18.51 -30.07
CA LEU A 497 -4.15 -18.01 -28.94
C LEU A 497 -2.68 -18.48 -28.95
N VAL A 498 -2.41 -19.72 -29.40
CA VAL A 498 -1.04 -20.26 -29.58
C VAL A 498 -0.28 -19.48 -30.66
N ALA A 499 -0.89 -19.24 -31.81
CA ALA A 499 -0.26 -18.48 -32.91
C ALA A 499 0.16 -17.07 -32.47
N ARG A 500 -0.70 -16.38 -31.71
CA ARG A 500 -0.41 -15.02 -31.21
C ARG A 500 0.61 -15.02 -30.07
N ALA A 501 0.54 -15.96 -29.13
CA ALA A 501 1.36 -15.95 -27.91
C ALA A 501 2.85 -16.29 -28.11
N LEU A 502 3.15 -17.09 -29.14
CA LEU A 502 4.49 -17.62 -29.42
C LEU A 502 5.24 -16.75 -30.44
N THR A 503 6.55 -16.99 -30.59
CA THR A 503 7.26 -16.48 -31.77
C THR A 503 6.95 -17.39 -32.97
N HIS A 504 7.01 -16.89 -34.21
CA HIS A 504 6.76 -17.69 -35.43
C HIS A 504 7.46 -19.06 -35.41
N ARG A 505 8.71 -19.11 -34.95
CA ARG A 505 9.48 -20.36 -34.85
C ARG A 505 8.91 -21.33 -33.81
N ASP A 506 8.58 -20.82 -32.62
CA ASP A 506 8.01 -21.65 -31.56
C ASP A 506 6.58 -22.10 -31.92
N ALA A 507 5.84 -21.26 -32.64
CA ALA A 507 4.52 -21.57 -33.19
C ALA A 507 4.61 -22.69 -34.26
N GLU A 508 5.55 -22.61 -35.20
CA GLU A 508 5.77 -23.65 -36.21
C GLU A 508 6.15 -25.01 -35.59
N ASP A 509 7.03 -25.02 -34.58
CA ASP A 509 7.40 -26.23 -33.84
C ASP A 509 6.17 -26.85 -33.12
N VAL A 510 5.27 -26.03 -32.58
CA VAL A 510 4.03 -26.48 -31.92
C VAL A 510 2.98 -26.96 -32.92
N PHE A 511 2.74 -26.24 -34.03
CA PHE A 511 1.74 -26.62 -35.03
C PHE A 511 2.16 -27.86 -35.84
N THR A 512 3.46 -28.04 -36.09
CA THR A 512 3.99 -29.27 -36.70
C THR A 512 3.65 -30.50 -35.87
N ARG A 513 3.69 -30.38 -34.55
CA ARG A 513 3.47 -31.46 -33.56
C ARG A 513 2.12 -31.37 -32.86
N PHE A 514 1.15 -30.69 -33.47
CA PHE A 514 -0.11 -30.32 -32.81
C PHE A 514 -0.90 -31.54 -32.30
N ASP A 515 -0.93 -32.63 -33.06
CA ASP A 515 -1.56 -33.90 -32.68
C ASP A 515 -0.82 -34.62 -31.54
N GLU A 516 0.51 -34.58 -31.47
CA GLU A 516 1.26 -35.10 -30.32
C GLU A 516 0.96 -34.33 -29.03
N LEU A 517 0.75 -33.01 -29.15
CA LEU A 517 0.56 -32.10 -28.02
C LEU A 517 -0.90 -32.07 -27.54
N PHE A 518 -1.84 -31.87 -28.47
CA PHE A 518 -3.26 -31.65 -28.21
C PHE A 518 -4.13 -32.90 -28.44
N GLY A 519 -3.58 -33.98 -28.99
CA GLY A 519 -4.20 -35.30 -29.14
C GLY A 519 -4.73 -35.60 -30.54
N GLU A 520 -5.08 -34.57 -31.31
CA GLU A 520 -5.63 -34.68 -32.66
C GLU A 520 -5.25 -33.44 -33.49
N LYS A 521 -5.22 -33.58 -34.82
CA LYS A 521 -5.13 -32.45 -35.76
C LYS A 521 -6.42 -31.58 -35.72
N LEU A 522 -6.32 -30.37 -36.23
CA LEU A 522 -7.43 -29.41 -36.38
C LEU A 522 -8.36 -29.84 -37.52
N THR A 523 -9.66 -29.88 -37.25
CA THR A 523 -10.70 -30.10 -38.26
C THR A 523 -10.97 -28.82 -39.07
N LEU A 524 -11.76 -28.93 -40.15
CA LEU A 524 -12.23 -27.75 -40.88
C LEU A 524 -13.03 -26.80 -39.97
N GLN A 525 -13.83 -27.35 -39.05
CA GLN A 525 -14.60 -26.56 -38.08
C GLN A 525 -13.69 -25.81 -37.09
N ASP A 526 -12.60 -26.44 -36.64
CA ASP A 526 -11.60 -25.76 -35.81
C ASP A 526 -10.91 -24.62 -36.56
N TYR A 527 -10.62 -24.83 -37.84
CA TYR A 527 -9.99 -23.82 -38.68
C TYR A 527 -10.93 -22.65 -39.01
N GLU A 528 -12.20 -22.90 -39.30
CA GLU A 528 -13.24 -21.86 -39.44
C GLU A 528 -13.44 -21.06 -38.15
N ARG A 529 -13.33 -21.73 -36.99
CA ARG A 529 -13.36 -21.11 -35.66
C ARG A 529 -12.13 -20.25 -35.38
N PHE A 530 -10.93 -20.73 -35.71
CA PHE A 530 -9.69 -19.94 -35.71
C PHE A 530 -9.85 -18.67 -36.57
N LEU A 531 -10.28 -18.81 -37.83
CA LEU A 531 -10.51 -17.69 -38.76
C LEU A 531 -11.63 -16.74 -38.31
N SER A 532 -12.45 -17.09 -37.33
CA SER A 532 -13.51 -16.20 -36.81
C SER A 532 -12.96 -15.04 -35.97
N TYR A 533 -11.70 -15.12 -35.52
CA TYR A 533 -11.01 -14.06 -34.77
C TYR A 533 -10.52 -12.89 -35.63
N GLY A 534 -10.73 -12.95 -36.96
CA GLY A 534 -10.51 -11.82 -37.86
C GLY A 534 -9.08 -11.74 -38.40
N ASP A 535 -8.62 -10.51 -38.61
CA ASP A 535 -7.48 -10.24 -39.51
C ASP A 535 -6.17 -10.86 -39.04
N GLU A 536 -5.91 -10.83 -37.73
CA GLU A 536 -4.73 -11.49 -37.13
C GLU A 536 -4.74 -13.02 -37.33
N ALA A 537 -5.92 -13.66 -37.34
CA ALA A 537 -6.02 -15.09 -37.63
C ALA A 537 -5.82 -15.39 -39.12
N VAL A 538 -6.32 -14.52 -40.00
CA VAL A 538 -6.04 -14.59 -41.44
C VAL A 538 -4.53 -14.43 -41.70
N ALA A 539 -3.86 -13.51 -40.99
CA ALA A 539 -2.41 -13.31 -41.08
C ALA A 539 -1.61 -14.54 -40.59
N SER A 540 -1.97 -15.14 -39.44
CA SER A 540 -1.32 -16.34 -38.88
C SER A 540 -1.68 -17.66 -39.59
N THR A 541 -2.39 -17.61 -40.72
CA THR A 541 -2.84 -18.82 -41.45
C THR A 541 -1.71 -19.71 -41.97
N PRO A 542 -0.56 -19.22 -42.50
CA PRO A 542 0.50 -20.10 -42.97
C PRO A 542 1.10 -20.99 -41.86
N GLU A 543 1.14 -20.50 -40.62
CA GLU A 543 1.68 -21.19 -39.44
C GLU A 543 0.83 -22.39 -39.02
N ILE A 544 -0.50 -22.31 -39.16
CA ILE A 544 -1.45 -23.32 -38.65
C ILE A 544 -1.63 -24.52 -39.61
N PHE A 545 -1.23 -24.41 -40.88
CA PHE A 545 -1.39 -25.48 -41.88
C PHE A 545 -0.87 -26.87 -41.47
N PRO A 546 0.34 -27.03 -40.91
CA PRO A 546 0.81 -28.35 -40.46
C PRO A 546 0.02 -28.95 -39.28
N ALA A 547 -0.83 -28.16 -38.61
CA ALA A 547 -1.76 -28.63 -37.59
C ALA A 547 -3.12 -29.07 -38.16
N LEU A 548 -3.43 -28.80 -39.44
CA LEU A 548 -4.70 -29.21 -40.08
C LEU A 548 -4.73 -30.73 -40.36
N ALA A 549 -5.92 -31.31 -40.22
CA ALA A 549 -6.18 -32.70 -40.58
C ALA A 549 -6.16 -32.90 -42.11
N GLU A 550 -5.85 -34.12 -42.57
CA GLU A 550 -5.79 -34.46 -44.00
C GLU A 550 -7.10 -34.13 -44.74
N SER A 551 -8.24 -34.37 -44.10
CA SER A 551 -9.58 -34.04 -44.59
C SER A 551 -9.84 -32.55 -44.83
N THR A 552 -8.98 -31.69 -44.29
CA THR A 552 -9.08 -30.22 -44.36
C THR A 552 -8.11 -29.65 -45.40
N ARG A 553 -7.11 -30.42 -45.86
CA ARG A 553 -6.13 -29.98 -46.88
C ARG A 553 -6.77 -29.74 -48.25
N GLY A 554 -6.10 -28.93 -49.08
CA GLY A 554 -6.58 -28.59 -50.42
C GLY A 554 -7.70 -27.57 -50.42
N LEU A 555 -8.69 -27.80 -51.29
CA LEU A 555 -9.78 -26.87 -51.55
C LEU A 555 -10.66 -26.49 -50.32
N PRO A 556 -10.94 -27.38 -49.34
CA PRO A 556 -11.70 -27.02 -48.13
C PRO A 556 -11.04 -25.92 -47.30
N ARG A 557 -9.76 -26.06 -46.90
CA ARG A 557 -9.05 -24.98 -46.19
C ARG A 557 -9.02 -23.69 -46.98
N MET A 558 -8.79 -23.76 -48.30
CA MET A 558 -8.64 -22.55 -49.11
C MET A 558 -9.96 -21.81 -49.32
N ARG A 559 -11.10 -22.51 -49.42
CA ARG A 559 -12.43 -21.86 -49.42
C ARG A 559 -12.75 -21.18 -48.09
N ALA A 560 -12.39 -21.79 -46.96
CA ALA A 560 -12.58 -21.16 -45.66
C ALA A 560 -11.73 -19.89 -45.51
N PHE A 561 -10.47 -19.93 -45.99
CA PHE A 561 -9.57 -18.78 -46.02
C PHE A 561 -10.05 -17.66 -46.97
N THR A 562 -10.33 -17.97 -48.24
CA THR A 562 -10.76 -16.97 -49.24
C THR A 562 -12.10 -16.33 -48.88
N GLY A 563 -12.97 -17.04 -48.17
CA GLY A 563 -14.20 -16.49 -47.58
C GLY A 563 -13.98 -15.40 -46.51
N LYS A 564 -12.77 -15.24 -45.96
CA LYS A 564 -12.39 -14.14 -45.05
C LYS A 564 -11.47 -13.10 -45.69
N LEU A 565 -10.74 -13.49 -46.73
CA LEU A 565 -9.75 -12.68 -47.44
C LEU A 565 -10.26 -11.30 -47.90
N GLY A 566 -11.53 -11.19 -48.32
CA GLY A 566 -12.11 -9.91 -48.75
C GLY A 566 -12.10 -8.85 -47.64
N GLY A 567 -12.66 -9.18 -46.47
CA GLY A 567 -12.72 -8.27 -45.33
C GLY A 567 -11.36 -7.99 -44.68
N TYR A 568 -10.39 -8.90 -44.84
CA TYR A 568 -8.99 -8.66 -44.48
C TYR A 568 -8.37 -7.58 -45.38
N LEU A 569 -8.52 -7.72 -46.70
CA LEU A 569 -7.98 -6.76 -47.67
C LEU A 569 -8.64 -5.38 -47.56
N ASP A 570 -9.94 -5.30 -47.25
CA ASP A 570 -10.63 -4.03 -46.99
C ASP A 570 -10.03 -3.24 -45.81
N ARG A 571 -9.41 -3.93 -44.84
CA ARG A 571 -8.84 -3.33 -43.62
C ARG A 571 -7.31 -3.25 -43.62
N ALA A 572 -6.63 -4.00 -44.49
CA ALA A 572 -5.17 -3.97 -44.61
C ALA A 572 -4.59 -2.60 -45.05
N GLY A 573 -5.43 -1.66 -45.51
CA GLY A 573 -5.07 -0.26 -45.72
C GLY A 573 -4.79 0.52 -44.42
N ASP A 574 -5.31 0.06 -43.28
CA ASP A 574 -4.97 0.60 -41.97
C ASP A 574 -3.61 0.06 -41.49
N ARG A 575 -2.67 0.98 -41.25
CA ARG A 575 -1.21 0.75 -41.15
C ARG A 575 -0.70 -0.07 -39.94
N HIS A 576 -1.53 -0.93 -39.36
CA HIS A 576 -1.24 -1.66 -38.11
C HIS A 576 -1.23 -3.19 -38.26
N ILE A 577 -1.67 -3.73 -39.40
CA ILE A 577 -1.65 -5.17 -39.71
C ILE A 577 -0.32 -5.52 -40.38
N VAL A 578 0.17 -6.77 -40.22
CA VAL A 578 1.28 -7.30 -41.03
C VAL A 578 0.96 -7.13 -42.51
N GLY A 579 1.88 -6.50 -43.26
CA GLY A 579 1.60 -6.10 -44.64
C GLY A 579 1.13 -7.29 -45.48
N PRO A 580 -0.01 -7.18 -46.20
CA PRO A 580 -0.67 -8.32 -46.84
C PRO A 580 0.27 -9.13 -47.75
N ASP A 581 1.20 -8.47 -48.44
CA ASP A 581 2.20 -9.13 -49.30
C ASP A 581 3.09 -10.15 -48.57
N ALA A 582 3.43 -9.92 -47.29
CA ALA A 582 4.23 -10.87 -46.51
C ALA A 582 3.42 -12.13 -46.21
N THR A 583 2.21 -11.97 -45.68
CA THR A 583 1.24 -13.06 -45.46
C THR A 583 1.02 -13.89 -46.73
N TYR A 584 0.95 -13.25 -47.90
CA TYR A 584 0.75 -13.93 -49.18
C TYR A 584 2.00 -14.63 -49.72
N ALA A 585 3.20 -14.08 -49.48
CA ALA A 585 4.45 -14.75 -49.80
C ALA A 585 4.63 -16.03 -48.96
N ASP A 586 4.33 -15.96 -47.66
CA ASP A 586 4.41 -17.10 -46.74
C ASP A 586 3.32 -18.15 -47.07
N LEU A 587 2.08 -17.71 -47.33
CA LEU A 587 0.99 -18.58 -47.80
C LEU A 587 1.36 -19.30 -49.09
N LYS A 588 1.90 -18.60 -50.09
CA LYS A 588 2.34 -19.23 -51.35
C LYS A 588 3.45 -20.24 -51.10
N THR A 589 4.46 -19.87 -50.31
CA THR A 589 5.58 -20.75 -49.98
C THR A 589 5.06 -22.04 -49.35
N ARG A 590 4.13 -21.93 -48.39
CA ARG A 590 3.52 -23.10 -47.74
C ARG A 590 2.67 -23.95 -48.69
N LEU A 591 1.86 -23.34 -49.56
CA LEU A 591 1.06 -24.08 -50.55
C LEU A 591 1.95 -24.79 -51.59
N CYS A 592 3.08 -24.20 -51.95
CA CYS A 592 4.08 -24.85 -52.82
C CYS A 592 4.82 -25.99 -52.10
N ASP A 593 5.12 -25.85 -50.82
CA ASP A 593 5.77 -26.90 -50.01
C ASP A 593 4.84 -28.10 -49.73
N ASP A 594 3.52 -27.87 -49.71
CA ASP A 594 2.44 -28.87 -49.59
C ASP A 594 2.03 -29.50 -50.94
N ASP A 595 2.61 -29.09 -52.08
CA ASP A 595 2.18 -29.44 -53.46
C ASP A 595 0.68 -29.14 -53.77
N ASP A 596 0.08 -28.15 -53.09
CA ASP A 596 -1.36 -27.84 -53.14
C ASP A 596 -1.76 -26.93 -54.32
N ALA A 597 -1.64 -27.48 -55.54
CA ALA A 597 -2.02 -26.79 -56.77
C ALA A 597 -3.50 -26.34 -56.81
N ALA A 598 -4.40 -27.11 -56.18
CA ALA A 598 -5.82 -26.76 -56.10
C ALA A 598 -6.05 -25.54 -55.19
N GLY A 599 -5.31 -25.46 -54.08
CA GLY A 599 -5.33 -24.32 -53.18
C GLY A 599 -4.78 -23.04 -53.81
N ILE A 600 -3.67 -23.14 -54.55
CA ILE A 600 -3.09 -22.02 -55.32
C ILE A 600 -4.11 -21.47 -56.34
N ALA A 601 -4.79 -22.35 -57.07
CA ALA A 601 -5.82 -21.95 -58.03
C ALA A 601 -7.03 -21.26 -57.37
N GLU A 602 -7.46 -21.71 -56.20
CA GLU A 602 -8.56 -21.10 -55.44
C GLU A 602 -8.22 -19.70 -54.90
N VAL A 603 -6.98 -19.52 -54.39
CA VAL A 603 -6.50 -18.20 -53.98
C VAL A 603 -6.39 -17.26 -55.20
N ALA A 604 -5.77 -17.71 -56.30
CA ALA A 604 -5.67 -16.93 -57.53
C ALA A 604 -7.06 -16.52 -58.08
N ARG A 605 -8.05 -17.41 -58.01
CA ARG A 605 -9.46 -17.12 -58.34
C ARG A 605 -10.03 -16.00 -57.47
N ALA A 606 -9.87 -16.06 -56.16
CA ALA A 606 -10.35 -15.03 -55.23
C ALA A 606 -9.69 -13.66 -55.49
N PHE A 607 -8.38 -13.61 -55.75
CA PHE A 607 -7.68 -12.38 -56.14
C PHE A 607 -8.15 -11.82 -57.50
N ALA A 608 -8.51 -12.68 -58.46
CA ALA A 608 -9.08 -12.24 -59.73
C ALA A 608 -10.52 -11.70 -59.56
N GLU A 609 -11.32 -12.30 -58.69
CA GLU A 609 -12.67 -11.82 -58.34
C GLU A 609 -12.62 -10.48 -57.58
N ARG A 610 -11.63 -10.30 -56.69
CA ARG A 610 -11.42 -9.01 -56.01
C ARG A 610 -10.98 -7.90 -56.96
N ARG A 611 -10.02 -8.15 -57.84
CA ARG A 611 -9.60 -7.17 -58.88
C ARG A 611 -10.75 -6.69 -59.78
N ARG A 612 -11.78 -7.53 -60.01
CA ARG A 612 -12.99 -7.14 -60.75
C ARG A 612 -13.96 -6.28 -59.94
N SER A 613 -14.05 -6.49 -58.63
CA SER A 613 -14.96 -5.75 -57.73
C SER A 613 -14.35 -4.45 -57.20
N HIS A 614 -13.01 -4.36 -57.14
CA HIS A 614 -12.25 -3.22 -56.62
C HIS A 614 -11.27 -2.67 -57.69
N PRO A 615 -11.79 -2.11 -58.80
CA PRO A 615 -10.95 -1.61 -59.90
C PRO A 615 -10.06 -0.45 -59.42
N GLY A 616 -8.74 -0.67 -59.44
CA GLY A 616 -7.72 0.28 -58.96
C GLY A 616 -6.97 -0.18 -57.71
N GLU A 617 -7.40 -1.26 -57.05
CA GLU A 617 -6.65 -1.89 -55.96
C GLU A 617 -5.39 -2.59 -56.52
N VAL A 618 -4.21 -2.19 -56.05
CA VAL A 618 -2.93 -2.79 -56.46
C VAL A 618 -2.66 -4.00 -55.56
N LEU A 619 -3.04 -5.19 -56.03
CA LEU A 619 -2.72 -6.47 -55.40
C LEU A 619 -1.54 -7.12 -56.12
N THR A 620 -0.50 -7.49 -55.37
CA THR A 620 0.71 -8.12 -55.90
C THR A 620 0.38 -9.51 -56.46
N ASP A 621 0.78 -9.80 -57.69
CA ASP A 621 0.35 -10.99 -58.45
C ASP A 621 1.11 -12.28 -58.07
N ILE A 622 1.38 -12.45 -56.76
CA ILE A 622 2.30 -13.43 -56.18
C ILE A 622 1.94 -14.87 -56.61
N PHE A 623 0.66 -15.18 -56.77
CA PHE A 623 0.16 -16.52 -57.14
C PHE A 623 0.20 -16.84 -58.64
N SER A 624 0.59 -15.90 -59.51
CA SER A 624 0.74 -16.15 -60.96
C SER A 624 2.06 -16.81 -61.33
N ASP A 625 3.13 -16.57 -60.57
CA ASP A 625 4.41 -17.26 -60.79
C ASP A 625 4.31 -18.74 -60.37
N PRO A 626 4.82 -19.70 -61.16
CA PRO A 626 4.82 -21.10 -60.78
C PRO A 626 5.61 -21.34 -59.49
N CYS A 627 5.26 -22.39 -58.74
CA CYS A 627 6.06 -22.81 -57.59
C CYS A 627 7.52 -23.06 -58.01
N PRO A 628 8.51 -22.56 -57.24
CA PRO A 628 9.91 -22.80 -57.55
C PRO A 628 10.15 -24.31 -57.54
N LYS A 629 10.64 -24.85 -58.67
CA LYS A 629 11.00 -26.26 -58.76
C LYS A 629 12.05 -26.55 -57.70
N ARG A 630 11.66 -27.27 -56.64
CA ARG A 630 12.62 -27.82 -55.67
C ARG A 630 13.67 -28.60 -56.47
N ALA A 631 14.93 -28.17 -56.38
CA ALA A 631 16.03 -29.05 -56.78
C ALA A 631 15.89 -30.35 -55.99
N PRO A 632 16.12 -31.53 -56.59
CA PRO A 632 16.04 -32.78 -55.85
C PRO A 632 16.95 -32.67 -54.63
N SER A 633 16.37 -32.77 -53.44
CA SER A 633 17.13 -32.72 -52.21
C SER A 633 18.11 -33.88 -52.21
N ASP A 634 19.40 -33.56 -52.30
CA ASP A 634 20.47 -34.53 -52.03
C ASP A 634 20.11 -35.25 -50.73
N PRO A 635 20.05 -36.59 -50.72
CA PRO A 635 19.58 -37.32 -49.56
C PRO A 635 20.45 -36.95 -48.37
N ILE A 636 19.84 -36.26 -47.39
CA ILE A 636 20.48 -35.90 -46.12
C ILE A 636 21.10 -37.19 -45.60
N LYS A 637 22.44 -37.24 -45.58
CA LYS A 637 23.18 -38.40 -45.09
C LYS A 637 22.65 -38.71 -43.70
N THR A 638 21.90 -39.81 -43.59
CA THR A 638 21.27 -40.24 -42.35
C THR A 638 22.36 -40.54 -41.35
N ARG A 639 22.69 -39.53 -40.54
CA ARG A 639 23.60 -39.65 -39.42
C ARG A 639 22.87 -40.50 -38.39
N LYS A 640 23.03 -41.82 -38.50
CA LYS A 640 22.38 -42.83 -37.66
C LYS A 640 22.37 -42.32 -36.21
N PRO A 641 21.21 -42.27 -35.54
CA PRO A 641 21.20 -41.92 -34.12
C PRO A 641 22.07 -42.93 -33.39
N LYS A 642 23.01 -42.44 -32.57
CA LYS A 642 23.75 -43.30 -31.63
C LYS A 642 22.72 -43.93 -30.68
N PRO A 643 22.63 -45.27 -30.56
CA PRO A 643 21.78 -45.87 -29.56
C PRO A 643 22.29 -45.46 -28.17
N GLY A 644 21.40 -44.99 -27.28
CA GLY A 644 21.74 -44.75 -25.87
C GLY A 644 21.72 -43.29 -25.37
N ALA A 645 21.02 -42.37 -26.04
CA ALA A 645 20.78 -41.01 -25.51
C ALA A 645 19.28 -40.70 -25.41
N SER A 646 18.65 -41.13 -24.32
CA SER A 646 17.35 -40.57 -23.91
C SER A 646 17.54 -39.11 -23.48
N PRO A 647 16.68 -38.17 -23.90
CA PRO A 647 16.68 -36.83 -23.32
C PRO A 647 16.23 -36.92 -21.85
N PRO A 648 16.86 -36.19 -20.91
CA PRO A 648 16.45 -36.20 -19.52
C PRO A 648 15.09 -35.50 -19.36
N LEU A 649 14.17 -36.15 -18.65
CA LEU A 649 13.00 -35.48 -18.06
C LEU A 649 13.48 -34.35 -17.13
N PRO A 650 12.84 -33.18 -17.11
CA PRO A 650 13.21 -32.09 -16.22
C PRO A 650 12.82 -32.42 -14.77
N THR A 651 13.72 -33.08 -14.04
CA THR A 651 13.59 -33.23 -12.59
C THR A 651 13.80 -31.88 -11.92
N GLY A 652 12.75 -31.31 -11.34
CA GLY A 652 12.78 -30.00 -10.70
C GLY A 652 13.74 -29.94 -9.49
N LYS A 653 14.94 -29.39 -9.70
CA LYS A 653 15.82 -28.85 -8.65
C LYS A 653 16.53 -27.60 -9.16
N THR A 654 15.91 -26.45 -8.97
CA THR A 654 16.55 -25.14 -9.16
C THR A 654 17.48 -24.85 -7.98
N THR A 655 18.79 -24.88 -8.23
CA THR A 655 19.77 -24.31 -7.30
C THR A 655 19.71 -22.78 -7.44
N PRO A 656 19.60 -21.99 -6.36
CA PRO A 656 19.46 -20.54 -6.49
C PRO A 656 20.75 -19.90 -7.01
N ALA A 657 20.66 -19.22 -8.16
CA ALA A 657 21.77 -18.46 -8.70
C ALA A 657 22.03 -17.19 -7.86
N LYS A 658 23.31 -16.94 -7.54
CA LYS A 658 23.74 -15.72 -6.83
C LYS A 658 23.28 -14.47 -7.60
N PRO A 659 22.71 -13.45 -6.93
CA PRO A 659 22.32 -12.21 -7.60
C PRO A 659 23.56 -11.49 -8.14
N ARG A 660 23.56 -11.19 -9.45
CA ARG A 660 24.49 -10.24 -10.06
C ARG A 660 24.12 -8.84 -9.56
N ALA A 661 25.08 -8.13 -8.98
CA ALA A 661 24.89 -6.72 -8.61
C ALA A 661 24.52 -5.88 -9.86
N PRO A 662 23.58 -4.93 -9.74
CA PRO A 662 23.23 -4.05 -10.86
C PRO A 662 24.43 -3.16 -11.22
N ARG A 663 24.69 -3.00 -12.52
CA ARG A 663 25.64 -1.98 -13.01
C ARG A 663 25.07 -0.60 -12.69
N GLN A 664 25.78 0.19 -11.90
CA GLN A 664 25.52 1.62 -11.80
C GLN A 664 25.80 2.28 -13.16
N PRO A 665 24.99 3.26 -13.60
CA PRO A 665 25.36 4.12 -14.72
C PRO A 665 26.44 5.11 -14.25
N ASP A 666 27.45 5.36 -15.10
CA ASP A 666 28.53 6.32 -14.83
C ASP A 666 28.00 7.75 -14.74
N LEU A 667 27.70 8.19 -13.52
CA LEU A 667 27.60 9.61 -13.19
C LEU A 667 29.02 10.17 -13.12
N LYS A 668 29.42 10.94 -14.14
CA LYS A 668 30.58 11.82 -14.04
C LYS A 668 30.37 12.77 -12.87
N ASP A 669 31.35 12.82 -11.98
CA ASP A 669 31.34 13.56 -10.73
C ASP A 669 32.04 14.93 -10.94
N PRO A 670 31.31 16.05 -11.09
CA PRO A 670 31.90 17.37 -10.97
C PRO A 670 31.97 17.75 -9.48
N PHE A 671 33.13 18.25 -9.04
CA PHE A 671 33.45 18.71 -7.68
C PHE A 671 33.86 17.63 -6.66
N ARG A 672 35.16 17.29 -6.68
CA ARG A 672 35.96 17.02 -5.48
C ARG A 672 37.46 17.10 -5.74
N PRO A 673 38.21 17.68 -4.80
CA PRO A 673 38.27 19.12 -4.53
C PRO A 673 38.96 19.92 -5.65
#